data_AF-A0A3N0FXT2-F1
#
_entry.id   AF-A0A3N0FXT2-F1
#
_cell.length_a   1.000
_cell.length_b   1.000
_cell.length_c   1.000
_cell.angle_alpha   90.00
_cell.angle_beta   90.00
_cell.angle_gamma   90.00
#
_symmetry.space_group_name_H-M   'P 1'
#
loop_
_entity.id
_entity.type
_entity.pdbx_description
1 polymer ?
#
loop_
_entity_poly.entity_id
_entity_poly.type
_entity_poly.pdbx_seq_one_letter_code
_entity_poly.pdbx_strand_id
1 'polypeptide(L)'
;MNTVFGAYNNFKVGVKLAMGFGLILLMAAIIMLSGVNGFRNIDAYSQKSIISNNINSYLEEARRERLRFQYTHDYAAMNKNGELLNKMTQSLNIAQTLKWDADTRIVLDRIIQSSKEYNVARENLISASQKRDAIGQKLSQETIGKVIDRLHGQFDAATLPTELRLEFMYINEGMADIKDTAHELTLIPSAETEAALRKALNSAQHVITQALPKFSTEQQAWLNQAWRPFTTYGGDITLYMAAFQQEDAASQRMADIALVLNQSATQLYQTQLDKVNNITHQSQYQQWLIGLAIIAIGVLMAWRITLQLTRPLRQSLSLAERIAHGDLTVDITVDRKDELGQLMTAMNEMNHKLREMIGTIREGVSNVASAASEIAAGNTDLSSRTEQQSAAVVETAASMEQLTSTVKQNAENAHHASQLAADASGNATKGGEIVNNVVSTMNEIAVSSRRISEITSVINGIAFQTNILALNAAVEAARAGEQGRGFAVVAGEVRSLAQRSAQAAKEIETLIGESVTRVNTGSALVESAGKTMDDIIRSIAHVHDIMGEIASASDEQSRGINQISTAVAEMDATTQQNAALVEESSAAANSLEEQAQALEQAVSIFRLGNDDSLRPARAVHKPDAVITRKPLMLASAGAHSSKDEWESF
;
A
#
# COMPACT_ATOMS: atom_id res chain seq x y z
N MET A 1 -31.25 -13.22 -13.66
CA MET A 1 -30.58 -12.78 -12.41
C MET A 1 -29.10 -12.44 -12.62
N ASN A 2 -28.29 -13.26 -13.33
CA ASN A 2 -26.84 -12.99 -13.50
C ASN A 2 -26.49 -11.66 -14.21
N THR A 3 -27.32 -11.16 -15.13
CA THR A 3 -27.09 -9.88 -15.83
C THR A 3 -27.31 -8.64 -14.95
N VAL A 4 -28.31 -8.68 -14.06
CA VAL A 4 -28.58 -7.58 -13.10
C VAL A 4 -27.53 -7.55 -12.00
N PHE A 5 -27.08 -8.72 -11.53
CA PHE A 5 -26.03 -8.82 -10.50
C PHE A 5 -24.64 -8.42 -11.02
N GLY A 6 -24.30 -8.73 -12.28
CA GLY A 6 -23.06 -8.28 -12.91
C GLY A 6 -23.01 -6.75 -13.09
N ALA A 7 -24.12 -6.13 -13.48
CA ALA A 7 -24.25 -4.68 -13.55
C ALA A 7 -24.10 -4.01 -12.18
N TYR A 8 -24.68 -4.62 -11.13
CA TYR A 8 -24.56 -4.10 -9.77
C TYR A 8 -23.12 -4.10 -9.26
N ASN A 9 -22.32 -5.13 -9.59
CA ASN A 9 -20.92 -5.19 -9.16
C ASN A 9 -20.07 -4.03 -9.70
N ASN A 10 -20.40 -3.50 -10.87
CA ASN A 10 -19.69 -2.39 -11.52
C ASN A 10 -20.18 -0.99 -11.11
N PHE A 11 -21.24 -0.89 -10.29
CA PHE A 11 -21.63 0.40 -9.75
C PHE A 11 -20.65 0.89 -8.69
N LYS A 12 -20.43 2.21 -8.71
CA LYS A 12 -19.70 2.94 -7.69
C LYS A 12 -20.24 2.65 -6.29
N VAL A 13 -19.36 2.58 -5.29
CA VAL A 13 -19.76 2.32 -3.88
C VAL A 13 -20.80 3.35 -3.42
N GLY A 14 -20.63 4.62 -3.79
CA GLY A 14 -21.60 5.67 -3.48
C GLY A 14 -23.00 5.43 -4.06
N VAL A 15 -23.09 4.88 -5.28
CA VAL A 15 -24.37 4.55 -5.92
C VAL A 15 -25.04 3.36 -5.24
N LYS A 16 -24.25 2.36 -4.82
CA LYS A 16 -24.74 1.19 -4.05
C LYS A 16 -25.32 1.62 -2.70
N LEU A 17 -24.63 2.52 -1.99
CA LEU A 17 -25.10 3.08 -0.71
C LEU A 17 -26.33 3.98 -0.91
N ALA A 18 -26.35 4.82 -1.94
CA ALA A 18 -27.50 5.67 -2.24
C ALA A 18 -28.76 4.85 -2.57
N MET A 19 -28.63 3.75 -3.33
CA MET A 19 -29.74 2.82 -3.56
C MET A 19 -30.23 2.18 -2.26
N GLY A 20 -29.34 1.79 -1.35
CA GLY A 20 -29.70 1.26 -0.04
C GLY A 20 -30.45 2.27 0.83
N PHE A 21 -29.93 3.49 0.93
CA PHE A 21 -30.60 4.58 1.64
C PHE A 21 -31.94 4.95 1.03
N GLY A 22 -32.02 5.02 -0.31
CA GLY A 22 -33.28 5.30 -1.02
C GLY A 22 -34.35 4.24 -0.75
N LEU A 23 -33.95 2.97 -0.70
CA LEU A 23 -34.86 1.87 -0.40
C LEU A 23 -35.34 1.90 1.07
N ILE A 24 -34.47 2.25 2.02
CA ILE A 24 -34.85 2.47 3.42
C ILE A 24 -35.85 3.63 3.56
N LEU A 25 -35.62 4.76 2.88
CA LEU A 25 -36.54 5.90 2.90
C LEU A 25 -37.90 5.53 2.29
N LEU A 26 -37.91 4.77 1.20
CA LEU A 26 -39.14 4.28 0.57
C LEU A 26 -39.90 3.33 1.51
N MET A 27 -39.20 2.44 2.22
CA MET A 27 -39.78 1.57 3.23
C MET A 27 -40.35 2.34 4.43
N ALA A 28 -39.65 3.37 4.91
CA ALA A 28 -40.14 4.25 5.96
C ALA A 28 -41.42 4.99 5.52
N ALA A 29 -41.47 5.46 4.27
CA ALA A 29 -42.68 6.06 3.70
C ALA A 29 -43.84 5.06 3.63
N ILE A 30 -43.59 3.80 3.27
CA ILE A 30 -44.61 2.73 3.26
C ILE A 30 -45.14 2.47 4.67
N ILE A 31 -44.27 2.36 5.70
CA ILE A 31 -44.70 2.21 7.10
C ILE A 31 -45.59 3.39 7.51
N MET A 32 -45.17 4.61 7.22
CA MET A 32 -45.91 5.82 7.59
C MET A 32 -47.29 5.85 6.91
N LEU A 33 -47.36 5.59 5.60
CA LEU A 33 -48.62 5.52 4.85
C LEU A 33 -49.56 4.43 5.39
N SER A 34 -49.01 3.24 5.67
CA SER A 34 -49.77 2.12 6.25
C SER A 34 -50.30 2.46 7.64
N GLY A 35 -49.49 3.08 8.50
CA GLY A 35 -49.89 3.52 9.84
C GLY A 35 -51.00 4.58 9.81
N VAL A 36 -50.89 5.59 8.94
CA VAL A 36 -51.92 6.62 8.76
C VAL A 36 -53.24 5.99 8.29
N ASN A 37 -53.19 5.02 7.38
CA ASN A 37 -54.38 4.33 6.90
C ASN A 37 -55.04 3.47 8.00
N GLY A 38 -54.24 2.75 8.81
CA GLY A 38 -54.73 2.01 9.97
C GLY A 38 -55.41 2.90 11.00
N PHE A 39 -54.81 4.05 11.32
CA PHE A 39 -55.36 5.00 12.28
C PHE A 39 -56.70 5.60 11.80
N ARG A 40 -56.79 6.00 10.53
CA ARG A 40 -58.05 6.49 9.93
C ARG A 40 -59.17 5.46 10.00
N ASN A 41 -58.87 4.19 9.77
CA ASN A 41 -59.86 3.12 9.89
C ASN A 41 -60.30 2.94 11.34
N ILE A 42 -59.37 2.89 12.30
CA ILE A 42 -59.71 2.76 13.73
C ILE A 42 -60.58 3.92 14.21
N ASP A 43 -60.25 5.17 13.83
CA ASP A 43 -61.02 6.36 14.18
C ASP A 43 -62.48 6.27 13.68
N ALA A 44 -62.67 5.86 12.42
CA ALA A 44 -64.01 5.73 11.83
C ALA A 44 -64.90 4.69 12.53
N TYR A 45 -64.34 3.58 13.04
CA TYR A 45 -65.10 2.58 13.80
C TYR A 45 -65.25 2.95 15.28
N SER A 46 -64.27 3.65 15.86
CA SER A 46 -64.35 4.18 17.22
C SER A 46 -65.54 5.14 17.37
N GLN A 47 -65.70 6.09 16.43
CA GLN A 47 -66.84 7.02 16.45
C GLN A 47 -68.20 6.30 16.38
N LYS A 48 -68.31 5.26 15.55
CA LYS A 48 -69.52 4.42 15.46
C LYS A 48 -69.80 3.65 16.75
N SER A 49 -68.75 3.14 17.41
CA SER A 49 -68.86 2.47 18.70
C SER A 49 -69.35 3.42 19.80
N ILE A 50 -68.80 4.64 19.86
CA ILE A 50 -69.23 5.69 20.81
C ILE A 50 -70.72 6.02 20.62
N ILE A 51 -71.18 6.23 19.38
CA ILE A 51 -72.58 6.53 19.10
C ILE A 51 -73.49 5.35 19.46
N SER A 52 -73.07 4.11 19.15
CA SER A 52 -73.82 2.90 19.49
C SER A 52 -73.92 2.71 21.01
N ASN A 53 -72.84 3.01 21.75
CA ASN A 53 -72.83 3.00 23.21
C ASN A 53 -73.79 4.04 23.79
N ASN A 54 -73.80 5.27 23.26
CA ASN A 54 -74.71 6.31 23.71
C ASN A 54 -76.18 5.90 23.51
N ILE A 55 -76.52 5.33 22.35
CA ILE A 55 -77.86 4.79 22.07
C ILE A 55 -78.24 3.74 23.12
N ASN A 56 -77.36 2.75 23.34
CA ASN A 56 -77.60 1.68 24.30
C ASN A 56 -77.73 2.20 25.74
N SER A 57 -76.86 3.12 26.15
CA SER A 57 -76.87 3.72 27.49
C SER A 57 -78.16 4.48 27.74
N TYR A 58 -78.55 5.41 26.85
CA TYR A 58 -79.78 6.19 27.00
C TYR A 58 -81.03 5.31 27.04
N LEU A 59 -81.05 4.22 26.27
CA LEU A 59 -82.14 3.26 26.29
C LEU A 59 -82.23 2.51 27.62
N GLU A 60 -81.11 2.06 28.18
CA GLU A 60 -81.09 1.41 29.50
C GLU A 60 -81.52 2.37 30.61
N GLU A 61 -81.17 3.67 30.54
CA GLU A 61 -81.71 4.67 31.47
C GLU A 61 -83.22 4.86 31.29
N ALA A 62 -83.69 4.94 30.04
CA ALA A 62 -85.11 5.10 29.74
C ALA A 62 -85.90 3.89 30.28
N ARG A 63 -85.38 2.68 30.13
CA ARG A 63 -85.97 1.45 30.68
C ARG A 63 -86.14 1.54 32.19
N ARG A 64 -85.15 2.06 32.92
CA ARG A 64 -85.25 2.26 34.38
C ARG A 64 -86.38 3.21 34.75
N GLU A 65 -86.51 4.34 34.04
CA GLU A 65 -87.58 5.30 34.29
C GLU A 65 -88.98 4.74 33.96
N ARG A 66 -89.10 3.92 32.91
CA ARG A 66 -90.34 3.21 32.60
C ARG A 66 -90.74 2.27 33.74
N LEU A 67 -89.79 1.46 34.22
CA LEU A 67 -90.03 0.54 35.34
C LEU A 67 -90.41 1.33 36.60
N ARG A 68 -89.73 2.44 36.88
CA ARG A 68 -90.07 3.34 38.00
C ARG A 68 -91.51 3.82 37.91
N PHE A 69 -91.98 4.27 36.74
CA PHE A 69 -93.39 4.63 36.56
C PHE A 69 -94.34 3.46 36.83
N GLN A 70 -94.04 2.26 36.31
CA GLN A 70 -94.90 1.08 36.51
C GLN A 70 -95.09 0.70 37.98
N TYR A 71 -94.09 0.95 38.83
CA TYR A 71 -94.16 0.65 40.26
C TYR A 71 -94.63 1.81 41.14
N THR A 72 -94.43 3.07 40.72
CA THR A 72 -94.68 4.25 41.57
C THR A 72 -95.82 5.13 41.08
N HIS A 73 -96.25 4.94 39.82
CA HIS A 73 -97.18 5.82 39.11
C HIS A 73 -96.77 7.30 39.06
N ASP A 74 -95.49 7.60 39.28
CA ASP A 74 -94.94 8.96 39.17
C ASP A 74 -94.72 9.36 37.70
N TYR A 75 -95.60 10.20 37.17
CA TYR A 75 -95.52 10.74 35.81
C TYR A 75 -94.23 11.51 35.50
N ALA A 76 -93.49 12.00 36.51
CA ALA A 76 -92.17 12.60 36.29
C ALA A 76 -91.17 11.57 35.71
N ALA A 77 -91.29 10.29 36.08
CA ALA A 77 -90.50 9.21 35.49
C ALA A 77 -90.79 9.06 33.98
N MET A 78 -92.06 9.18 33.56
CA MET A 78 -92.41 9.14 32.14
C MET A 78 -91.91 10.34 31.36
N ASN A 79 -91.88 11.53 31.97
CA ASN A 79 -91.25 12.70 31.36
C ASN A 79 -89.74 12.48 31.18
N LYS A 80 -89.06 11.95 32.20
CA LYS A 80 -87.63 11.64 32.11
C LYS A 80 -87.32 10.57 31.07
N ASN A 81 -88.18 9.54 30.99
CA ASN A 81 -88.12 8.54 29.92
C ASN A 81 -88.16 9.21 28.53
N GLY A 82 -89.07 10.16 28.30
CA GLY A 82 -89.16 10.91 27.05
C GLY A 82 -87.90 11.73 26.72
N GLU A 83 -87.31 12.41 27.72
CA GLU A 83 -86.04 13.13 27.53
C GLU A 83 -84.89 12.21 27.08
N LEU A 84 -84.81 11.01 27.66
CA LEU A 84 -83.78 10.02 27.34
C LEU A 84 -83.98 9.44 25.92
N LEU A 85 -85.23 9.19 25.52
CA LEU A 85 -85.56 8.79 24.14
C LEU A 85 -85.21 9.89 23.13
N ASN A 86 -85.35 11.17 23.48
CA ASN A 86 -84.93 12.28 22.63
C ASN A 86 -83.41 12.30 22.45
N LYS A 87 -82.63 12.10 23.52
CA LYS A 87 -81.15 11.98 23.43
C LYS A 87 -80.72 10.76 22.59
N MET A 88 -81.42 9.64 22.74
CA MET A 88 -81.23 8.46 21.90
C MET A 88 -81.52 8.78 20.43
N THR A 89 -82.62 9.49 20.14
CA THR A 89 -83.01 9.89 18.79
C THR A 89 -81.99 10.84 18.16
N GLN A 90 -81.43 11.79 18.92
CA GLN A 90 -80.32 12.62 18.47
C GLN A 90 -79.09 11.78 18.08
N SER A 91 -78.76 10.78 18.90
CA SER A 91 -77.66 9.85 18.60
C SER A 91 -77.94 9.01 17.35
N LEU A 92 -79.19 8.59 17.14
CA LEU A 92 -79.63 7.90 15.91
C LEU A 92 -79.55 8.78 14.67
N ASN A 93 -79.88 10.07 14.77
CA ASN A 93 -79.74 11.01 13.66
C ASN A 93 -78.27 11.20 13.26
N ILE A 94 -77.36 11.31 14.24
CA ILE A 94 -75.92 11.35 13.97
C ILE A 94 -75.50 10.03 13.31
N ALA A 95 -75.93 8.88 13.84
CA ALA A 95 -75.64 7.58 13.26
C ALA A 95 -76.04 7.52 11.78
N GLN A 96 -77.22 8.02 11.39
CA GLN A 96 -77.68 7.98 10.00
C GLN A 96 -76.77 8.72 9.00
N THR A 97 -76.00 9.72 9.46
CA THR A 97 -75.06 10.47 8.61
C THR A 97 -73.78 9.70 8.31
N LEU A 98 -73.48 8.65 9.09
CA LEU A 98 -72.28 7.84 8.95
C LEU A 98 -72.50 6.70 7.93
N LYS A 99 -71.40 6.24 7.33
CA LYS A 99 -71.41 5.07 6.41
C LYS A 99 -71.38 3.78 7.21
N TRP A 100 -72.43 2.97 7.13
CA TRP A 100 -72.53 1.65 7.76
C TRP A 100 -72.43 0.54 6.72
N ASP A 101 -71.93 -0.62 7.11
CA ASP A 101 -72.09 -1.85 6.32
C ASP A 101 -73.57 -2.25 6.24
N ALA A 102 -73.90 -3.04 5.22
CA ALA A 102 -75.28 -3.41 4.91
C ALA A 102 -75.99 -4.08 6.10
N ASP A 103 -75.34 -5.02 6.77
CA ASP A 103 -75.94 -5.75 7.90
C ASP A 103 -76.18 -4.84 9.11
N THR A 104 -75.22 -3.98 9.43
CA THR A 104 -75.39 -3.02 10.54
C THR A 104 -76.44 -1.97 10.21
N ARG A 105 -76.58 -1.58 8.94
CA ARG A 105 -77.62 -0.64 8.53
C ARG A 105 -79.02 -1.19 8.78
N ILE A 106 -79.23 -2.48 8.53
CA ILE A 106 -80.51 -3.16 8.82
C ILE A 106 -80.84 -3.07 10.32
N VAL A 107 -79.86 -3.32 11.20
CA VAL A 107 -80.05 -3.21 12.65
C VAL A 107 -80.36 -1.77 13.07
N LEU A 108 -79.64 -0.79 12.52
CA LEU A 108 -79.87 0.64 12.78
C LEU A 108 -81.29 1.05 12.38
N ASP A 109 -81.75 0.66 11.18
CA ASP A 109 -83.09 0.97 10.70
C ASP A 109 -84.18 0.31 11.57
N ARG A 110 -83.93 -0.91 12.08
CA ARG A 110 -84.79 -1.58 13.05
C ARG A 110 -84.89 -0.81 14.38
N ILE A 111 -83.78 -0.28 14.89
CA ILE A 111 -83.76 0.55 16.11
C ILE A 111 -84.57 1.84 15.89
N ILE A 112 -84.39 2.50 14.74
CA ILE A 112 -85.13 3.72 14.40
C ILE A 112 -86.64 3.45 14.36
N GLN A 113 -87.05 2.36 13.71
CA GLN A 113 -88.46 1.98 13.62
C GLN A 113 -89.04 1.62 15.00
N SER A 114 -88.34 0.78 15.76
CA SER A 114 -88.78 0.35 17.10
C SER A 114 -88.84 1.52 18.08
N SER A 115 -87.95 2.52 17.94
CA SER A 115 -87.98 3.76 18.73
C SER A 115 -89.25 4.59 18.47
N LYS A 116 -89.70 4.68 17.21
CA LYS A 116 -90.97 5.36 16.88
C LYS A 116 -92.16 4.62 17.48
N GLU A 117 -92.20 3.30 17.34
CA GLU A 117 -93.24 2.46 17.92
C GLU A 117 -93.27 2.54 19.45
N TYR A 118 -92.10 2.60 20.08
CA TYR A 118 -91.97 2.76 21.53
C TYR A 118 -92.53 4.10 22.02
N ASN A 119 -92.25 5.20 21.31
CA ASN A 119 -92.81 6.51 21.65
C ASN A 119 -94.34 6.52 21.54
N VAL A 120 -94.91 5.89 20.52
CA VAL A 120 -96.38 5.76 20.42
C VAL A 120 -96.95 4.92 21.55
N ALA A 121 -96.30 3.79 21.89
CA ALA A 121 -96.73 2.94 23.00
C ALA A 121 -96.63 3.66 24.36
N ARG A 122 -95.61 4.52 24.55
CA ARG A 122 -95.46 5.39 25.72
C ARG A 122 -96.64 6.35 25.88
N GLU A 123 -97.00 7.07 24.82
CA GLU A 123 -98.13 8.01 24.87
C GLU A 123 -99.47 7.30 25.14
N ASN A 124 -99.65 6.10 24.58
CA ASN A 124 -100.81 5.25 24.86
C ASN A 124 -100.85 4.81 26.33
N LEU A 125 -99.71 4.42 26.91
CA LEU A 125 -99.63 4.05 28.33
C LEU A 125 -99.94 5.23 29.24
N ILE A 126 -99.36 6.41 28.96
CA ILE A 126 -99.63 7.64 29.72
C ILE A 126 -101.13 7.96 29.68
N SER A 127 -101.73 7.93 28.47
CA SER A 127 -103.15 8.21 28.27
C SER A 127 -104.06 7.20 28.97
N ALA A 128 -103.73 5.91 28.91
CA ALA A 128 -104.48 4.85 29.60
C ALA A 128 -104.38 4.99 31.12
N SER A 129 -103.19 5.30 31.64
CA SER A 129 -102.97 5.54 33.07
C SER A 129 -103.77 6.76 33.56
N GLN A 130 -103.73 7.87 32.82
CA GLN A 130 -104.51 9.08 33.16
C GLN A 130 -106.01 8.80 33.18
N LYS A 131 -106.51 8.01 32.23
CA LYS A 131 -107.92 7.59 32.18
C LYS A 131 -108.29 6.71 33.38
N ARG A 132 -107.44 5.75 33.75
CA ARG A 132 -107.63 4.92 34.95
C ARG A 132 -107.65 5.79 36.20
N ASP A 133 -106.69 6.68 36.37
CA ASP A 133 -106.57 7.56 37.53
C ASP A 133 -107.78 8.50 37.65
N ALA A 134 -108.28 9.05 36.53
CA ALA A 134 -109.48 9.89 36.50
C ALA A 134 -110.76 9.11 36.91
N ILE A 135 -110.87 7.83 36.55
CA ILE A 135 -111.99 6.97 37.00
C ILE A 135 -111.79 6.59 38.47
N GLY A 136 -110.56 6.26 38.88
CA GLY A 136 -110.20 5.90 40.25
C GLY A 136 -110.47 7.00 41.26
N GLN A 137 -110.38 8.28 40.87
CA GLN A 137 -110.79 9.41 41.72
C GLN A 137 -112.26 9.31 42.18
N LYS A 138 -113.17 8.76 41.36
CA LYS A 138 -114.56 8.53 41.77
C LYS A 138 -114.70 7.44 42.83
N LEU A 139 -113.75 6.50 42.84
CA LEU A 139 -113.65 5.42 43.82
C LEU A 139 -112.87 5.83 45.07
N SER A 140 -112.30 7.05 45.10
CA SER A 140 -111.38 7.48 46.15
C SER A 140 -112.02 7.54 47.54
N GLN A 141 -111.21 7.24 48.55
CA GLN A 141 -111.58 7.40 49.96
C GLN A 141 -112.06 8.82 50.28
N GLU A 142 -111.52 9.85 49.62
CA GLU A 142 -111.90 11.23 49.87
C GLU A 142 -113.36 11.51 49.50
N THR A 143 -113.83 10.93 48.39
CA THR A 143 -115.21 11.12 47.92
C THR A 143 -116.20 10.38 48.82
N ILE A 144 -115.88 9.13 49.19
CA ILE A 144 -116.73 8.31 50.07
C ILE A 144 -116.71 8.81 51.51
N GLY A 145 -115.53 9.19 52.03
CA GLY A 145 -115.38 9.72 53.37
C GLY A 145 -116.27 10.94 53.60
N LYS A 146 -116.30 11.90 52.68
CA LYS A 146 -117.19 13.07 52.76
C LYS A 146 -118.68 12.70 52.80
N VAL A 147 -119.09 11.59 52.18
CA VAL A 147 -120.48 11.10 52.21
C VAL A 147 -120.78 10.46 53.57
N ILE A 148 -119.87 9.62 54.07
CA ILE A 148 -119.98 8.97 55.39
C ILE A 148 -120.01 10.02 56.51
N ASP A 149 -119.07 10.97 56.52
CA ASP A 149 -118.95 12.02 57.53
C ASP A 149 -120.20 12.90 57.59
N ARG A 150 -120.78 13.23 56.42
CA ARG A 150 -122.02 14.01 56.34
C ARG A 150 -123.20 13.24 56.92
N LEU A 151 -123.34 11.96 56.57
CA LEU A 151 -124.42 11.11 57.09
C LEU A 151 -124.29 10.94 58.61
N HIS A 152 -123.07 10.73 59.11
CA HIS A 152 -122.76 10.65 60.53
C HIS A 152 -123.21 11.92 61.27
N GLY A 153 -122.84 13.10 60.76
CA GLY A 153 -123.23 14.38 61.36
C GLY A 153 -124.75 14.64 61.37
N GLN A 154 -125.51 14.14 60.38
CA GLN A 154 -126.97 14.25 60.36
C GLN A 154 -127.64 13.36 61.42
N PHE A 155 -127.14 12.13 61.59
CA PHE A 155 -127.69 11.18 62.57
C PHE A 155 -127.27 11.51 64.01
N ASP A 156 -126.08 12.07 64.24
CA ASP A 156 -125.64 12.56 65.56
C ASP A 156 -126.49 13.73 66.06
N ALA A 157 -126.93 14.60 65.14
CA ALA A 157 -127.81 15.72 65.46
C ALA A 157 -129.26 15.27 65.78
N ALA A 158 -129.64 14.05 65.41
CA ALA A 158 -130.99 13.51 65.61
C ALA A 158 -131.07 12.65 66.89
N THR A 159 -132.15 12.81 67.67
CA THR A 159 -132.40 11.95 68.84
C THR A 159 -132.99 10.61 68.39
N LEU A 160 -132.15 9.57 68.29
CA LEU A 160 -132.55 8.22 67.90
C LEU A 160 -132.78 7.29 69.10
N PRO A 161 -133.87 6.47 69.10
CA PRO A 161 -134.03 5.32 69.99
C PRO A 161 -132.85 4.33 69.88
N THR A 162 -132.57 3.60 70.96
CA THR A 162 -131.44 2.64 71.06
C THR A 162 -131.45 1.59 69.95
N GLU A 163 -132.63 1.11 69.54
CA GLU A 163 -132.80 0.12 68.48
C GLU A 163 -132.37 0.68 67.11
N LEU A 164 -132.71 1.94 66.81
CA LEU A 164 -132.31 2.60 65.56
C LEU A 164 -130.83 3.01 65.54
N ARG A 165 -130.20 3.21 66.70
CA ARG A 165 -128.74 3.44 66.79
C ARG A 165 -127.95 2.22 66.33
N LEU A 166 -128.42 1.01 66.68
CA LEU A 166 -127.78 -0.23 66.24
C LEU A 166 -127.91 -0.41 64.72
N GLU A 167 -129.09 -0.14 64.16
CA GLU A 167 -129.32 -0.18 62.71
C GLU A 167 -128.43 0.82 61.96
N PHE A 168 -128.30 2.05 62.47
CA PHE A 168 -127.41 3.06 61.90
C PHE A 168 -125.93 2.65 61.98
N MET A 169 -125.50 2.03 63.09
CA MET A 169 -124.14 1.53 63.25
C MET A 169 -123.77 0.50 62.18
N TYR A 170 -124.66 -0.47 61.89
CA TYR A 170 -124.42 -1.46 60.83
C TYR A 170 -124.39 -0.83 59.42
N ILE A 171 -125.20 0.20 59.17
CA ILE A 171 -125.13 0.96 57.91
C ILE A 171 -123.77 1.66 57.78
N ASN A 172 -123.33 2.33 58.85
CA ASN A 172 -122.05 3.04 58.86
C ASN A 172 -120.86 2.09 58.69
N GLU A 173 -120.88 0.93 59.34
CA GLU A 173 -119.89 -0.14 59.16
C GLU A 173 -119.87 -0.65 57.72
N GLY A 174 -121.03 -0.91 57.11
CA GLY A 174 -121.13 -1.32 55.71
C GLY A 174 -120.59 -0.26 54.74
N MET A 175 -120.80 1.03 55.02
CA MET A 175 -120.23 2.11 54.21
C MET A 175 -118.70 2.25 54.41
N ALA A 176 -118.19 2.01 55.63
CA ALA A 176 -116.76 1.99 55.90
C ALA A 176 -116.07 0.81 55.20
N ASP A 177 -116.68 -0.38 55.19
CA ASP A 177 -116.18 -1.55 54.47
C ASP A 177 -116.08 -1.29 52.96
N ILE A 178 -117.10 -0.62 52.37
CA ILE A 178 -117.02 -0.17 50.96
C ILE A 178 -115.85 0.78 50.74
N LYS A 179 -115.61 1.74 51.64
CA LYS A 179 -114.50 2.70 51.53
C LYS A 179 -113.14 2.00 51.57
N ASP A 180 -112.97 1.04 52.47
CA ASP A 180 -111.69 0.35 52.69
C ASP A 180 -111.40 -0.64 51.54
N THR A 181 -112.40 -1.42 51.13
CA THR A 181 -112.29 -2.32 49.96
C THR A 181 -112.14 -1.55 48.64
N ALA A 182 -112.71 -0.34 48.52
CA ALA A 182 -112.47 0.54 47.38
C ALA A 182 -111.03 1.05 47.35
N HIS A 183 -110.48 1.40 48.50
CA HIS A 183 -109.07 1.80 48.58
C HIS A 183 -108.13 0.66 48.21
N GLU A 184 -108.40 -0.54 48.71
CA GLU A 184 -107.65 -1.75 48.38
C GLU A 184 -107.69 -2.03 46.87
N LEU A 185 -108.87 -1.93 46.24
CA LEU A 185 -109.02 -2.04 44.79
C LEU A 185 -108.18 -1.01 44.03
N THR A 186 -108.10 0.24 44.52
CA THR A 186 -107.28 1.28 43.87
C THR A 186 -105.78 1.12 44.08
N LEU A 187 -105.36 0.42 45.13
CA LEU A 187 -103.95 0.13 45.43
C LEU A 187 -103.44 -1.11 44.70
N ILE A 188 -104.24 -2.18 44.68
CA ILE A 188 -103.88 -3.48 44.11
C ILE A 188 -105.06 -4.00 43.26
N PRO A 189 -105.28 -3.44 42.05
CA PRO A 189 -106.41 -3.84 41.21
C PRO A 189 -106.32 -5.31 40.80
N SER A 190 -107.30 -6.11 41.19
CA SER A 190 -107.39 -7.53 40.88
C SER A 190 -108.84 -8.02 40.84
N ALA A 191 -109.05 -9.22 40.29
CA ALA A 191 -110.36 -9.88 40.34
C ALA A 191 -110.81 -10.15 41.79
N GLU A 192 -109.86 -10.37 42.71
CA GLU A 192 -110.13 -10.63 44.12
C GLU A 192 -110.62 -9.35 44.83
N THR A 193 -109.91 -8.23 44.65
CA THR A 193 -110.31 -6.93 45.23
C THR A 193 -111.59 -6.39 44.60
N GLU A 194 -111.83 -6.66 43.31
CA GLU A 194 -113.10 -6.33 42.65
C GLU A 194 -114.27 -7.09 43.30
N ALA A 195 -114.10 -8.41 43.49
CA ALA A 195 -115.12 -9.25 44.11
C ALA A 195 -115.39 -8.84 45.57
N ALA A 196 -114.34 -8.48 46.33
CA ALA A 196 -114.46 -7.99 47.70
C ALA A 196 -115.31 -6.72 47.77
N LEU A 197 -115.01 -5.72 46.92
CA LEU A 197 -115.77 -4.47 46.89
C LEU A 197 -117.23 -4.66 46.44
N ARG A 198 -117.47 -5.52 45.44
CA ARG A 198 -118.85 -5.87 45.02
C ARG A 198 -119.62 -6.56 46.13
N LYS A 199 -118.97 -7.41 46.93
CA LYS A 199 -119.57 -8.05 48.10
C LYS A 199 -119.91 -7.03 49.19
N ALA A 200 -119.01 -6.08 49.47
CA ALA A 200 -119.24 -4.99 50.41
C ALA A 200 -120.47 -4.15 50.00
N LEU A 201 -120.55 -3.76 48.72
CA LEU A 201 -121.71 -3.04 48.17
C LEU A 201 -123.03 -3.78 48.35
N ASN A 202 -123.07 -5.06 47.96
CA ASN A 202 -124.29 -5.87 48.06
C ASN A 202 -124.71 -6.05 49.53
N SER A 203 -123.75 -6.26 50.43
CA SER A 203 -124.01 -6.43 51.86
C SER A 203 -124.56 -5.15 52.49
N ALA A 204 -123.93 -4.00 52.22
CA ALA A 204 -124.40 -2.70 52.69
C ALA A 204 -125.77 -2.32 52.09
N GLN A 205 -126.02 -2.62 50.82
CA GLN A 205 -127.33 -2.40 50.19
C GLN A 205 -128.43 -3.20 50.90
N HIS A 206 -128.15 -4.46 51.23
CA HIS A 206 -129.07 -5.33 51.94
C HIS A 206 -129.41 -4.78 53.32
N VAL A 207 -128.39 -4.37 54.09
CA VAL A 207 -128.54 -3.74 55.42
C VAL A 207 -129.39 -2.47 55.34
N ILE A 208 -129.06 -1.55 54.42
CA ILE A 208 -129.81 -0.29 54.26
C ILE A 208 -131.26 -0.57 53.87
N THR A 209 -131.52 -1.48 52.94
CA THR A 209 -132.87 -1.78 52.46
C THR A 209 -133.76 -2.36 53.57
N GLN A 210 -133.20 -3.23 54.42
CA GLN A 210 -133.94 -3.80 55.57
C GLN A 210 -134.21 -2.77 56.68
N ALA A 211 -133.26 -1.85 56.89
CA ALA A 211 -133.35 -0.85 57.94
C ALA A 211 -134.22 0.37 57.52
N LEU A 212 -134.27 0.70 56.23
CA LEU A 212 -134.93 1.91 55.70
C LEU A 212 -136.37 2.13 56.21
N PRO A 213 -137.26 1.11 56.23
CA PRO A 213 -138.64 1.30 56.72
C PRO A 213 -138.75 1.63 58.22
N LYS A 214 -137.68 1.37 59.00
CA LYS A 214 -137.64 1.62 60.45
C LYS A 214 -137.35 3.09 60.79
N PHE A 215 -136.82 3.86 59.84
CA PHE A 215 -136.46 5.26 60.02
C PHE A 215 -137.60 6.22 59.64
N SER A 216 -137.56 7.45 60.17
CA SER A 216 -138.51 8.51 59.81
C SER A 216 -138.35 8.93 58.33
N THR A 217 -139.37 9.56 57.75
CA THR A 217 -139.32 10.04 56.35
C THR A 217 -138.12 10.96 56.08
N GLU A 218 -137.72 11.77 57.08
CA GLU A 218 -136.55 12.66 56.99
C GLU A 218 -135.24 11.88 57.00
N GLN A 219 -135.11 10.90 57.92
CA GLN A 219 -133.94 10.03 58.01
C GLN A 219 -133.79 9.10 56.79
N GLN A 220 -134.91 8.63 56.24
CA GLN A 220 -134.93 7.91 54.97
C GLN A 220 -134.41 8.78 53.83
N ALA A 221 -134.72 10.08 53.81
CA ALA A 221 -134.19 11.00 52.81
C ALA A 221 -132.66 11.16 52.95
N TRP A 222 -132.13 11.27 54.17
CA TRP A 222 -130.68 11.30 54.42
C TRP A 222 -129.97 10.02 53.96
N LEU A 223 -130.51 8.85 54.32
CA LEU A 223 -129.97 7.56 53.91
C LEU A 223 -130.02 7.38 52.39
N ASN A 224 -131.14 7.71 51.75
CA ASN A 224 -131.26 7.66 50.29
C ASN A 224 -130.30 8.64 49.60
N GLN A 225 -130.10 9.83 50.18
CA GLN A 225 -129.15 10.82 49.65
C GLN A 225 -127.70 10.34 49.78
N ALA A 226 -127.34 9.73 50.92
CA ALA A 226 -126.01 9.19 51.15
C ALA A 226 -125.75 7.91 50.33
N TRP A 227 -126.78 7.09 50.08
CA TRP A 227 -126.66 5.88 49.28
C TRP A 227 -126.63 6.16 47.76
N ARG A 228 -127.16 7.30 47.31
CA ARG A 228 -127.27 7.65 45.88
C ARG A 228 -125.96 7.48 45.09
N PRO A 229 -124.78 7.95 45.55
CA PRO A 229 -123.52 7.73 44.83
C PRO A 229 -123.14 6.25 44.69
N PHE A 230 -123.52 5.40 45.66
CA PHE A 230 -123.23 3.97 45.64
C PHE A 230 -124.06 3.21 44.60
N THR A 231 -125.19 3.76 44.14
CA THR A 231 -126.03 3.14 43.10
C THR A 231 -125.36 3.06 41.73
N THR A 232 -124.46 4.00 41.40
CA THR A 232 -123.68 3.98 40.14
C THR A 232 -122.31 3.34 40.30
N TYR A 233 -121.91 3.05 41.53
CA TYR A 233 -120.57 2.61 41.90
C TYR A 233 -120.21 1.24 41.31
N GLY A 234 -121.19 0.33 41.19
CA GLY A 234 -121.01 -0.93 40.47
C GLY A 234 -120.60 -0.75 39.00
N GLY A 235 -121.04 0.33 38.36
CA GLY A 235 -120.63 0.73 37.01
C GLY A 235 -119.25 1.38 36.98
N ASP A 236 -118.94 2.25 37.94
CA ASP A 236 -117.62 2.87 38.07
C ASP A 236 -116.52 1.81 38.35
N ILE A 237 -116.81 0.76 39.12
CA ILE A 237 -115.91 -0.39 39.32
C ILE A 237 -115.61 -1.09 38.00
N THR A 238 -116.64 -1.40 37.21
CA THR A 238 -116.47 -2.03 35.89
C THR A 238 -115.65 -1.15 34.96
N LEU A 239 -115.89 0.16 34.96
CA LEU A 239 -115.12 1.12 34.16
C LEU A 239 -113.66 1.23 34.64
N TYR A 240 -113.42 1.19 35.95
CA TYR A 240 -112.09 1.22 36.53
C TYR A 240 -111.29 -0.04 36.16
N MET A 241 -111.88 -1.22 36.33
CA MET A 241 -111.24 -2.48 35.97
C MET A 241 -110.98 -2.59 34.46
N ALA A 242 -111.89 -2.11 33.61
CA ALA A 242 -111.65 -2.02 32.18
C ALA A 242 -110.51 -1.05 31.83
N ALA A 243 -110.43 0.10 32.52
CA ALA A 243 -109.33 1.06 32.32
C ALA A 243 -107.98 0.50 32.81
N PHE A 244 -107.97 -0.23 33.93
CA PHE A 244 -106.79 -0.94 34.42
C PHE A 244 -106.30 -2.00 33.44
N GLN A 245 -107.20 -2.83 32.90
CA GLN A 245 -106.85 -3.81 31.86
C GLN A 245 -106.29 -3.14 30.60
N GLN A 246 -106.84 -1.98 30.21
CA GLN A 246 -106.35 -1.20 29.08
C GLN A 246 -104.94 -0.64 29.33
N GLU A 247 -104.66 -0.15 30.54
CA GLU A 247 -103.32 0.30 30.94
C GLU A 247 -102.31 -0.86 30.99
N ASP A 248 -102.69 -2.00 31.57
CA ASP A 248 -101.84 -3.18 31.63
C ASP A 248 -101.48 -3.69 30.22
N ALA A 249 -102.47 -3.76 29.32
CA ALA A 249 -102.23 -4.09 27.91
C ALA A 249 -101.30 -3.09 27.22
N ALA A 250 -101.44 -1.78 27.48
CA ALA A 250 -100.55 -0.76 26.94
C ALA A 250 -99.12 -0.89 27.51
N SER A 251 -99.01 -1.22 28.81
CA SER A 251 -97.77 -1.45 29.53
C SER A 251 -97.00 -2.66 28.98
N GLN A 252 -97.70 -3.78 28.76
CA GLN A 252 -97.16 -4.99 28.13
C GLN A 252 -96.71 -4.71 26.70
N ARG A 253 -97.54 -4.04 25.89
CA ARG A 253 -97.19 -3.69 24.50
C ARG A 253 -95.92 -2.83 24.44
N MET A 254 -95.81 -1.85 25.34
CA MET A 254 -94.61 -1.02 25.46
C MET A 254 -93.40 -1.87 25.88
N ALA A 255 -93.57 -2.86 26.77
CA ALA A 255 -92.51 -3.79 27.18
C ALA A 255 -91.99 -4.66 26.03
N ASP A 256 -92.88 -5.19 25.19
CA ASP A 256 -92.50 -6.02 24.04
C ASP A 256 -91.67 -5.22 23.03
N ILE A 257 -92.07 -3.98 22.75
CA ILE A 257 -91.32 -3.09 21.87
C ILE A 257 -89.97 -2.72 22.52
N ALA A 258 -89.96 -2.48 23.84
CA ALA A 258 -88.73 -2.21 24.58
C ALA A 258 -87.71 -3.34 24.44
N LEU A 259 -88.17 -4.60 24.47
CA LEU A 259 -87.32 -5.77 24.34
C LEU A 259 -86.64 -5.82 22.98
N VAL A 260 -87.40 -5.64 21.89
CA VAL A 260 -86.86 -5.61 20.53
C VAL A 260 -85.88 -4.46 20.34
N LEU A 261 -86.23 -3.27 20.86
CA LEU A 261 -85.38 -2.09 20.81
C LEU A 261 -84.07 -2.31 21.57
N ASN A 262 -84.12 -2.91 22.76
CA ASN A 262 -82.94 -3.19 23.59
C ASN A 262 -82.02 -4.24 22.96
N GLN A 263 -82.59 -5.34 22.47
CA GLN A 263 -81.84 -6.38 21.77
C GLN A 263 -81.13 -5.81 20.54
N SER A 264 -81.83 -4.97 19.76
CA SER A 264 -81.25 -4.36 18.56
C SER A 264 -80.14 -3.35 18.91
N ALA A 265 -80.34 -2.51 19.94
CA ALA A 265 -79.34 -1.56 20.41
C ALA A 265 -78.09 -2.25 20.97
N THR A 266 -78.28 -3.32 21.76
CA THR A 266 -77.18 -4.14 22.28
C THR A 266 -76.43 -4.84 21.15
N GLN A 267 -77.15 -5.41 20.17
CA GLN A 267 -76.54 -6.04 19.00
C GLN A 267 -75.69 -5.04 18.20
N LEU A 268 -76.20 -3.83 17.98
CA LEU A 268 -75.46 -2.77 17.29
C LEU A 268 -74.16 -2.44 18.04
N TYR A 269 -74.24 -2.21 19.36
CA TYR A 269 -73.08 -1.88 20.19
C TYR A 269 -72.02 -2.99 20.18
N GLN A 270 -72.41 -4.25 20.41
CA GLN A 270 -71.49 -5.39 20.41
C GLN A 270 -70.82 -5.58 19.04
N THR A 271 -71.60 -5.49 17.96
CA THR A 271 -71.05 -5.60 16.59
C THR A 271 -70.00 -4.52 16.31
N GLN A 272 -70.17 -3.30 16.82
CA GLN A 272 -69.16 -2.25 16.66
C GLN A 272 -67.92 -2.49 17.52
N LEU A 273 -68.06 -2.99 18.74
CA LEU A 273 -66.91 -3.37 19.58
C LEU A 273 -66.08 -4.47 18.91
N ASP A 274 -66.71 -5.51 18.39
CA ASP A 274 -66.03 -6.61 17.70
C ASP A 274 -65.29 -6.12 16.45
N LYS A 275 -65.90 -5.20 15.69
CA LYS A 275 -65.26 -4.57 14.52
C LYS A 275 -64.05 -3.73 14.90
N VAL A 276 -64.15 -2.90 15.95
CA VAL A 276 -63.02 -2.12 16.45
C VAL A 276 -61.88 -3.05 16.90
N ASN A 277 -62.20 -4.13 17.63
CA ASN A 277 -61.20 -5.08 18.10
C ASN A 277 -60.51 -5.82 16.95
N ASN A 278 -61.27 -6.35 15.99
CA ASN A 278 -60.74 -7.06 14.83
C ASN A 278 -59.87 -6.18 13.94
N ILE A 279 -60.29 -4.94 13.67
CA ILE A 279 -59.52 -3.99 12.85
C ILE A 279 -58.23 -3.57 13.56
N THR A 280 -58.28 -3.41 14.89
CA THR A 280 -57.10 -3.10 15.70
C THR A 280 -56.07 -4.23 15.61
N HIS A 281 -56.50 -5.48 15.82
CA HIS A 281 -55.61 -6.64 15.69
C HIS A 281 -55.08 -6.82 14.26
N GLN A 282 -55.92 -6.68 13.24
CA GLN A 282 -55.49 -6.77 11.84
C GLN A 282 -54.44 -5.71 11.50
N SER A 283 -54.64 -4.47 11.96
CA SER A 283 -53.69 -3.37 11.76
C SER A 283 -52.36 -3.65 12.46
N GLN A 284 -52.38 -4.22 13.68
CA GLN A 284 -51.17 -4.63 14.40
C GLN A 284 -50.39 -5.73 13.64
N TYR A 285 -51.08 -6.77 13.16
CA TYR A 285 -50.42 -7.85 12.40
C TYR A 285 -49.79 -7.34 11.09
N GLN A 286 -50.47 -6.45 10.36
CA GLN A 286 -49.90 -5.83 9.15
C GLN A 286 -48.64 -5.03 9.47
N GLN A 287 -48.61 -4.27 10.57
CA GLN A 287 -47.42 -3.53 11.01
C GLN A 287 -46.26 -4.45 11.38
N TRP A 288 -46.51 -5.55 12.09
CA TRP A 288 -45.48 -6.56 12.41
C TRP A 288 -44.90 -7.21 11.16
N LEU A 289 -45.74 -7.61 10.20
CA LEU A 289 -45.28 -8.22 8.94
C LEU A 289 -44.43 -7.25 8.10
N ILE A 290 -44.86 -5.99 7.96
CA ILE A 290 -44.09 -4.97 7.26
C ILE A 290 -42.76 -4.71 7.98
N GLY A 291 -42.78 -4.58 9.31
CA GLY A 291 -41.58 -4.39 10.12
C GLY A 291 -40.56 -5.53 9.96
N LEU A 292 -41.01 -6.78 10.05
CA LEU A 292 -40.15 -7.96 9.86
C LEU A 292 -39.58 -8.03 8.44
N ALA A 293 -40.38 -7.75 7.41
CA ALA A 293 -39.91 -7.74 6.02
C ALA A 293 -38.83 -6.69 5.79
N ILE A 294 -38.97 -5.50 6.38
CA ILE A 294 -37.99 -4.40 6.29
C ILE A 294 -36.69 -4.79 6.99
N ILE A 295 -36.76 -5.37 8.20
CA ILE A 295 -35.57 -5.86 8.91
C ILE A 295 -34.86 -6.93 8.08
N ALA A 296 -35.60 -7.90 7.54
CA ALA A 296 -35.02 -8.98 6.73
C ALA A 296 -34.30 -8.43 5.47
N ILE A 297 -34.93 -7.49 4.76
CA ILE A 297 -34.32 -6.85 3.58
C ILE A 297 -33.10 -6.01 3.99
N GLY A 298 -33.19 -5.28 5.09
CA GLY A 298 -32.07 -4.51 5.66
C GLY A 298 -30.86 -5.38 5.99
N VAL A 299 -31.07 -6.51 6.68
CA VAL A 299 -30.01 -7.48 7.01
C VAL A 299 -29.41 -8.10 5.76
N LEU A 300 -30.23 -8.53 4.80
CA LEU A 300 -29.76 -9.14 3.55
C LEU A 300 -28.93 -8.15 2.73
N MET A 301 -29.36 -6.88 2.67
CA MET A 301 -28.66 -5.82 1.97
C MET A 301 -27.34 -5.44 2.67
N ALA A 302 -27.35 -5.30 4.00
CA ALA A 302 -26.14 -5.07 4.79
C ALA A 302 -25.13 -6.20 4.58
N TRP A 303 -25.56 -7.46 4.70
CA TRP A 303 -24.72 -8.63 4.47
C TRP A 303 -24.13 -8.63 3.04
N ARG A 304 -24.93 -8.31 2.02
CA ARG A 304 -24.47 -8.21 0.63
C ARG A 304 -23.44 -7.10 0.42
N ILE A 305 -23.68 -5.90 0.97
CA ILE A 305 -22.74 -4.78 0.87
C ILE A 305 -21.42 -5.14 1.57
N THR A 306 -21.47 -5.73 2.76
CA THR A 306 -20.28 -6.20 3.48
C THR A 306 -19.49 -7.21 2.64
N LEU A 307 -20.13 -8.24 2.09
CA LEU A 307 -19.42 -9.22 1.24
C LEU A 307 -18.78 -8.60 -0.01
N GLN A 308 -19.40 -7.58 -0.60
CA GLN A 308 -18.90 -6.93 -1.81
C GLN A 308 -17.78 -5.92 -1.59
N LEU A 309 -17.70 -5.32 -0.40
CA LEU A 309 -16.61 -4.40 -0.03
C LEU A 309 -15.46 -5.14 0.65
N THR A 310 -15.73 -6.03 1.61
CA THR A 310 -14.68 -6.63 2.44
C THR A 310 -13.83 -7.64 1.67
N ARG A 311 -14.40 -8.39 0.71
CA ARG A 311 -13.63 -9.37 -0.07
C ARG A 311 -12.56 -8.72 -0.97
N PRO A 312 -12.87 -7.74 -1.85
CA PRO A 312 -11.85 -7.07 -2.65
C PRO A 312 -10.85 -6.28 -1.81
N LEU A 313 -11.31 -5.62 -0.72
CA LEU A 313 -10.38 -4.92 0.17
C LEU A 313 -9.36 -5.86 0.81
N ARG A 314 -9.77 -7.08 1.20
CA ARG A 314 -8.83 -8.12 1.65
C ARG A 314 -7.87 -8.58 0.55
N GLN A 315 -8.32 -8.66 -0.70
CA GLN A 315 -7.44 -9.00 -1.82
C GLN A 315 -6.41 -7.89 -2.09
N SER A 316 -6.82 -6.62 -2.07
CA SER A 316 -5.93 -5.46 -2.17
C SER A 316 -4.94 -5.42 -1.01
N LEU A 317 -5.40 -5.65 0.24
CA LEU A 317 -4.53 -5.74 1.41
C LEU A 317 -3.52 -6.88 1.28
N SER A 318 -3.97 -8.07 0.87
CA SER A 318 -3.08 -9.20 0.65
C SER A 318 -2.03 -8.92 -0.44
N LEU A 319 -2.39 -8.21 -1.52
CA LEU A 319 -1.40 -7.79 -2.51
C LEU A 319 -0.39 -6.81 -1.91
N ALA A 320 -0.86 -5.80 -1.18
CA ALA A 320 0.02 -4.82 -0.55
C ALA A 320 0.96 -5.47 0.48
N GLU A 321 0.46 -6.42 1.27
CA GLU A 321 1.27 -7.23 2.19
C GLU A 321 2.32 -8.04 1.44
N ARG A 322 1.95 -8.70 0.32
CA ARG A 322 2.92 -9.45 -0.49
C ARG A 322 4.00 -8.54 -1.07
N ILE A 323 3.64 -7.38 -1.60
CA ILE A 323 4.59 -6.36 -2.07
C ILE A 323 5.51 -5.89 -0.93
N ALA A 324 4.97 -5.63 0.25
CA ALA A 324 5.74 -5.20 1.43
C ALA A 324 6.74 -6.26 1.92
N HIS A 325 6.44 -7.55 1.72
CA HIS A 325 7.34 -8.67 2.01
C HIS A 325 8.26 -9.02 0.81
N GLY A 326 8.26 -8.22 -0.26
CA GLY A 326 9.11 -8.42 -1.42
C GLY A 326 8.58 -9.41 -2.47
N ASP A 327 7.38 -9.96 -2.33
CA ASP A 327 6.78 -10.86 -3.33
C ASP A 327 6.10 -10.06 -4.46
N LEU A 328 6.82 -9.90 -5.58
CA LEU A 328 6.34 -9.23 -6.80
C LEU A 328 5.88 -10.24 -7.87
N THR A 329 5.70 -11.52 -7.52
CA THR A 329 5.34 -12.59 -8.47
C THR A 329 3.85 -12.63 -8.82
N VAL A 330 3.05 -11.88 -8.08
CA VAL A 330 1.59 -11.94 -8.15
C VAL A 330 1.08 -11.15 -9.35
N ASP A 331 0.26 -11.81 -10.17
CA ASP A 331 -0.55 -11.15 -11.19
C ASP A 331 -2.01 -11.11 -10.75
N ILE A 332 -2.63 -9.94 -10.84
CA ILE A 332 -4.02 -9.73 -10.44
C ILE A 332 -4.88 -9.44 -11.66
N THR A 333 -5.81 -10.34 -11.95
CA THR A 333 -6.88 -10.10 -12.91
C THR A 333 -8.00 -9.28 -12.26
N VAL A 334 -8.19 -8.05 -12.72
CA VAL A 334 -9.25 -7.15 -12.24
C VAL A 334 -10.49 -7.25 -13.14
N ASP A 335 -11.54 -7.91 -12.66
CA ASP A 335 -12.83 -8.08 -13.38
C ASP A 335 -13.91 -7.07 -12.91
N ARG A 336 -13.51 -5.94 -12.34
CA ARG A 336 -14.43 -4.90 -11.83
C ARG A 336 -14.04 -3.52 -12.33
N LYS A 337 -15.05 -2.67 -12.55
CA LYS A 337 -14.89 -1.29 -13.05
C LYS A 337 -15.24 -0.20 -12.03
N ASP A 338 -15.59 -0.57 -10.80
CA ASP A 338 -15.86 0.38 -9.72
C ASP A 338 -14.58 0.86 -9.02
N GLU A 339 -14.68 1.70 -7.99
CA GLU A 339 -13.51 2.30 -7.33
C GLU A 339 -12.55 1.24 -6.75
N LEU A 340 -13.09 0.11 -6.28
CA LEU A 340 -12.27 -1.00 -5.81
C LEU A 340 -11.53 -1.69 -6.96
N GLY A 341 -12.17 -1.81 -8.13
CA GLY A 341 -11.49 -2.24 -9.35
C GLY A 341 -10.36 -1.29 -9.75
N GLN A 342 -10.61 0.03 -9.73
CA GLN A 342 -9.58 1.03 -10.01
C GLN A 342 -8.39 0.95 -9.03
N LEU A 343 -8.66 0.76 -7.74
CA LEU A 343 -7.62 0.54 -6.72
C LEU A 343 -6.79 -0.72 -7.01
N MET A 344 -7.44 -1.84 -7.34
CA MET A 344 -6.75 -3.08 -7.69
C MET A 344 -5.91 -2.92 -8.96
N THR A 345 -6.42 -2.22 -9.97
CA THR A 345 -5.68 -1.93 -11.21
C THR A 345 -4.44 -1.09 -10.93
N ALA A 346 -4.56 -0.01 -10.15
CA ALA A 346 -3.43 0.83 -9.78
C ALA A 346 -2.38 0.07 -8.95
N MET A 347 -2.83 -0.80 -8.03
CA MET A 347 -1.94 -1.68 -7.27
C MET A 347 -1.21 -2.70 -8.16
N ASN A 348 -1.90 -3.26 -9.18
CA ASN A 348 -1.28 -4.18 -10.14
C ASN A 348 -0.23 -3.46 -11.01
N GLU A 349 -0.54 -2.24 -11.46
CA GLU A 349 0.40 -1.41 -12.22
C GLU A 349 1.63 -1.05 -11.38
N MET A 350 1.44 -0.70 -10.10
CA MET A 350 2.53 -0.47 -9.15
C MET A 350 3.40 -1.74 -8.96
N ASN A 351 2.80 -2.92 -8.79
CA ASN A 351 3.53 -4.18 -8.69
C ASN A 351 4.39 -4.41 -9.95
N HIS A 352 3.80 -4.21 -11.13
CA HIS A 352 4.49 -4.41 -12.40
C HIS A 352 5.67 -3.44 -12.58
N LYS A 353 5.50 -2.16 -12.19
CA LYS A 353 6.57 -1.15 -12.24
C LYS A 353 7.68 -1.42 -11.25
N LEU A 354 7.36 -1.87 -10.04
CA LEU A 354 8.36 -2.31 -9.06
C LEU A 354 9.14 -3.53 -9.57
N ARG A 355 8.44 -4.50 -10.18
CA ARG A 355 9.07 -5.70 -10.76
C ARG A 355 10.05 -5.35 -11.88
N GLU A 356 9.65 -4.46 -12.78
CA GLU A 356 10.51 -3.92 -13.85
C GLU A 356 11.75 -3.23 -13.28
N MET A 357 11.56 -2.30 -12.32
CA MET A 357 12.64 -1.55 -11.69
C MET A 357 13.64 -2.44 -10.96
N ILE A 358 13.17 -3.40 -10.15
CA ILE A 358 14.05 -4.35 -9.45
C ILE A 358 14.78 -5.26 -10.43
N GLY A 359 14.12 -5.66 -11.53
CA GLY A 359 14.76 -6.42 -12.61
C GLY A 359 15.94 -5.66 -13.22
N THR A 360 15.74 -4.39 -13.59
CA THR A 360 16.80 -3.51 -14.11
C THR A 360 17.91 -3.27 -13.10
N ILE A 361 17.60 -3.14 -11.80
CA ILE A 361 18.62 -2.98 -10.75
C ILE A 361 19.47 -4.26 -10.63
N ARG A 362 18.86 -5.46 -10.61
CA ARG A 362 19.59 -6.73 -10.57
C ARG A 362 20.55 -6.87 -11.75
N GLU A 363 20.09 -6.54 -12.96
CA GLU A 363 20.93 -6.56 -14.17
C GLU A 363 22.08 -5.54 -14.06
N GLY A 364 21.79 -4.31 -13.64
CA GLY A 364 22.81 -3.27 -13.42
C GLY A 364 23.87 -3.67 -12.40
N VAL A 365 23.45 -4.26 -11.27
CA VAL A 365 24.36 -4.76 -10.23
C VAL A 365 25.24 -5.90 -10.75
N SER A 366 24.68 -6.85 -11.50
CA SER A 366 25.45 -7.94 -12.13
C SER A 366 26.51 -7.41 -13.11
N ASN A 367 26.18 -6.36 -13.86
CA ASN A 367 27.12 -5.72 -14.78
C ASN A 367 28.24 -5.00 -14.04
N VAL A 368 27.93 -4.28 -12.93
CA VAL A 368 28.95 -3.63 -12.09
C VAL A 368 29.88 -4.65 -11.45
N ALA A 369 29.34 -5.74 -10.89
CA ALA A 369 30.16 -6.82 -10.32
C ALA A 369 31.11 -7.44 -11.35
N SER A 370 30.61 -7.70 -12.57
CA SER A 370 31.41 -8.25 -13.66
C SER A 370 32.52 -7.28 -14.09
N ALA A 371 32.20 -5.99 -14.25
CA ALA A 371 33.17 -4.96 -14.60
C ALA A 371 34.23 -4.75 -13.51
N ALA A 372 33.84 -4.78 -12.23
CA ALA A 372 34.77 -4.69 -11.10
C ALA A 372 35.77 -5.87 -11.10
N SER A 373 35.28 -7.09 -11.35
CA SER A 373 36.13 -8.28 -11.48
C SER A 373 37.11 -8.18 -12.65
N GLU A 374 36.67 -7.63 -13.80
CA GLU A 374 37.52 -7.39 -14.96
C GLU A 374 38.60 -6.32 -14.67
N ILE A 375 38.26 -5.25 -13.95
CA ILE A 375 39.23 -4.24 -13.48
C ILE A 375 40.24 -4.86 -12.52
N ALA A 376 39.81 -5.68 -11.56
CA ALA A 376 40.70 -6.34 -10.61
C ALA A 376 41.69 -7.28 -11.31
N ALA A 377 41.22 -8.06 -12.29
CA ALA A 377 42.07 -8.89 -13.13
C ALA A 377 43.07 -8.03 -13.94
N GLY A 378 42.60 -6.93 -14.54
CA GLY A 378 43.45 -5.98 -15.28
C GLY A 378 44.52 -5.32 -14.41
N ASN A 379 44.20 -4.95 -13.16
CA ASN A 379 45.19 -4.41 -12.22
C ASN A 379 46.22 -5.45 -11.79
N THR A 380 45.82 -6.73 -11.69
CA THR A 380 46.76 -7.82 -11.39
C THR A 380 47.79 -7.98 -12.52
N ASP A 381 47.35 -7.90 -13.78
CA ASP A 381 48.27 -7.89 -14.94
C ASP A 381 49.17 -6.64 -14.94
N LEU A 382 48.60 -5.46 -14.70
CA LEU A 382 49.36 -4.21 -14.65
C LEU A 382 50.39 -4.20 -13.50
N SER A 383 50.05 -4.77 -12.35
CA SER A 383 50.95 -5.00 -11.23
C SER A 383 52.16 -5.83 -11.67
N SER A 384 51.92 -6.99 -12.27
CA SER A 384 52.99 -7.88 -12.75
C SER A 384 53.89 -7.20 -13.78
N ARG A 385 53.32 -6.42 -14.70
CA ARG A 385 54.10 -5.66 -15.70
C ARG A 385 54.90 -4.53 -15.07
N THR A 386 54.38 -3.88 -14.02
CA THR A 386 55.06 -2.80 -13.29
C THR A 386 56.22 -3.37 -12.46
N GLU A 387 56.05 -4.54 -11.85
CA GLU A 387 57.15 -5.27 -11.18
C GLU A 387 58.25 -5.66 -12.18
N GLN A 388 57.88 -6.21 -13.34
CA GLN A 388 58.83 -6.52 -14.41
C GLN A 388 59.56 -5.27 -14.92
N GLN A 389 58.84 -4.16 -15.10
CA GLN A 389 59.41 -2.89 -15.51
C GLN A 389 60.37 -2.33 -14.45
N SER A 390 60.03 -2.42 -13.17
CA SER A 390 60.90 -2.03 -12.06
C SER A 390 62.21 -2.82 -12.08
N ALA A 391 62.14 -4.15 -12.26
CA ALA A 391 63.32 -4.99 -12.39
C ALA A 391 64.19 -4.59 -13.60
N ALA A 392 63.57 -4.31 -14.76
CA ALA A 392 64.28 -3.87 -15.95
C ALA A 392 64.94 -2.50 -15.80
N VAL A 393 64.29 -1.56 -15.10
CA VAL A 393 64.85 -0.23 -14.78
C VAL A 393 66.06 -0.36 -13.85
N VAL A 394 65.98 -1.20 -12.82
CA VAL A 394 67.11 -1.47 -11.90
C VAL A 394 68.30 -2.09 -12.65
N GLU A 395 68.06 -3.08 -13.51
CA GLU A 395 69.13 -3.71 -14.32
C GLU A 395 69.74 -2.71 -15.32
N THR A 396 68.92 -1.86 -15.92
CA THR A 396 69.39 -0.81 -16.83
C THR A 396 70.24 0.22 -16.09
N ALA A 397 69.83 0.64 -14.89
CA ALA A 397 70.59 1.58 -14.06
C ALA A 397 71.96 1.00 -13.68
N ALA A 398 72.02 -0.26 -13.24
CA ALA A 398 73.29 -0.94 -12.94
C ALA A 398 74.19 -1.06 -14.18
N SER A 399 73.62 -1.36 -15.34
CA SER A 399 74.35 -1.39 -16.61
C SER A 399 74.89 -0.03 -17.01
N MET A 400 74.14 1.05 -16.73
CA MET A 400 74.57 2.43 -16.98
C MET A 400 75.72 2.86 -16.07
N GLU A 401 75.73 2.45 -14.80
CA GLU A 401 76.87 2.70 -13.90
C GLU A 401 78.14 2.01 -14.42
N GLN A 402 78.02 0.74 -14.83
CA GLN A 402 79.15 0.00 -15.41
C GLN A 402 79.65 0.63 -16.71
N LEU A 403 78.73 1.04 -17.60
CA LEU A 403 79.08 1.75 -18.84
C LEU A 403 79.76 3.09 -18.56
N THR A 404 79.24 3.87 -17.62
CA THR A 404 79.84 5.15 -17.21
C THR A 404 81.27 4.95 -16.72
N SER A 405 81.49 3.93 -15.87
CA SER A 405 82.83 3.58 -15.38
C SER A 405 83.77 3.20 -16.53
N THR A 406 83.29 2.37 -17.47
CA THR A 406 84.11 1.89 -18.60
C THR A 406 84.46 3.01 -19.56
N VAL A 407 83.51 3.90 -19.89
CA VAL A 407 83.75 5.06 -20.77
C VAL A 407 84.72 6.05 -20.12
N LYS A 408 84.58 6.29 -18.81
CA LYS A 408 85.54 7.13 -18.06
C LYS A 408 86.95 6.54 -18.10
N GLN A 409 87.08 5.24 -17.88
CA GLN A 409 88.36 4.53 -17.96
C GLN A 409 88.95 4.57 -19.38
N ASN A 410 88.13 4.46 -20.43
CA ASN A 410 88.59 4.60 -21.81
C ASN A 410 89.11 6.01 -22.13
N ALA A 411 88.43 7.05 -21.67
CA ALA A 411 88.88 8.44 -21.83
C ALA A 411 90.25 8.66 -21.16
N GLU A 412 90.42 8.15 -19.94
CA GLU A 412 91.68 8.26 -19.19
C GLU A 412 92.81 7.44 -19.84
N ASN A 413 92.53 6.21 -20.28
CA ASN A 413 93.48 5.39 -21.04
C ASN A 413 93.91 6.04 -22.36
N ALA A 414 92.98 6.66 -23.09
CA ALA A 414 93.29 7.38 -24.32
C ALA A 414 94.20 8.58 -24.03
N HIS A 415 93.96 9.31 -22.94
CA HIS A 415 94.82 10.41 -22.52
C HIS A 415 96.24 9.93 -22.15
N HIS A 416 96.33 8.84 -21.38
CA HIS A 416 97.61 8.20 -21.04
C HIS A 416 98.37 7.72 -22.28
N ALA A 417 97.68 7.07 -23.23
CA ALA A 417 98.29 6.59 -24.46
C ALA A 417 98.74 7.75 -25.39
N SER A 418 97.96 8.84 -25.43
CA SER A 418 98.32 10.07 -26.16
C SER A 418 99.62 10.68 -25.62
N GLN A 419 99.79 10.73 -24.29
CA GLN A 419 101.01 11.20 -23.65
C GLN A 419 102.21 10.29 -23.96
N LEU A 420 102.03 8.97 -23.88
CA LEU A 420 103.08 8.01 -24.19
C LEU A 420 103.52 8.10 -25.66
N ALA A 421 102.58 8.32 -26.58
CA ALA A 421 102.88 8.57 -27.99
C ALA A 421 103.69 9.87 -28.17
N ALA A 422 103.35 10.95 -27.46
CA ALA A 422 104.13 12.19 -27.50
C ALA A 422 105.58 11.98 -27.03
N ASP A 423 105.78 11.25 -25.93
CA ASP A 423 107.12 10.92 -25.42
C ASP A 423 107.91 10.04 -26.39
N ALA A 424 107.26 9.03 -26.98
CA ALA A 424 107.87 8.15 -27.98
C ALA A 424 108.27 8.92 -29.26
N SER A 425 107.43 9.85 -29.70
CA SER A 425 107.72 10.75 -30.83
C SER A 425 108.97 11.59 -30.55
N GLY A 426 109.06 12.19 -29.35
CA GLY A 426 110.23 12.96 -28.92
C GLY A 426 111.53 12.14 -28.91
N ASN A 427 111.46 10.87 -28.49
CA ASN A 427 112.61 9.96 -28.54
C ASN A 427 113.01 9.58 -29.97
N ALA A 428 112.03 9.32 -30.85
CA ALA A 428 112.27 9.03 -32.25
C ALA A 428 112.90 10.24 -32.99
N THR A 429 112.46 11.47 -32.70
CA THR A 429 113.08 12.70 -33.22
C THR A 429 114.55 12.83 -32.83
N LYS A 430 114.88 12.61 -31.55
CA LYS A 430 116.29 12.58 -31.09
C LYS A 430 117.09 11.47 -31.79
N GLY A 431 116.49 10.30 -31.99
CA GLY A 431 117.09 9.20 -32.75
C GLY A 431 117.42 9.59 -34.19
N GLY A 432 116.50 10.26 -34.88
CA GLY A 432 116.72 10.80 -36.23
C GLY A 432 117.85 11.83 -36.29
N GLU A 433 117.95 12.72 -35.30
CA GLU A 433 119.04 13.70 -35.20
C GLU A 433 120.42 13.01 -35.07
N ILE A 434 120.53 11.99 -34.21
CA ILE A 434 121.76 11.21 -34.05
C ILE A 434 122.14 10.53 -35.36
N VAL A 435 121.18 9.93 -36.06
CA VAL A 435 121.41 9.28 -37.37
C VAL A 435 121.92 10.28 -38.40
N ASN A 436 121.33 11.49 -38.47
CA ASN A 436 121.80 12.56 -39.36
C ASN A 436 123.25 12.97 -39.07
N ASN A 437 123.64 13.07 -37.79
CA ASN A 437 125.02 13.35 -37.39
C ASN A 437 125.99 12.24 -37.85
N VAL A 438 125.57 10.98 -37.80
CA VAL A 438 126.38 9.84 -38.30
C VAL A 438 126.55 9.89 -39.82
N VAL A 439 125.51 10.22 -40.59
CA VAL A 439 125.62 10.42 -42.05
C VAL A 439 126.62 11.52 -42.39
N SER A 440 126.55 12.67 -41.70
CA SER A 440 127.51 13.77 -41.88
C SER A 440 128.95 13.30 -41.65
N THR A 441 129.18 12.57 -40.55
CA THR A 441 130.50 12.03 -40.20
C THR A 441 131.00 11.03 -41.25
N MET A 442 130.13 10.14 -41.75
CA MET A 442 130.48 9.19 -42.81
C MET A 442 130.88 9.89 -44.11
N ASN A 443 130.19 10.98 -44.47
CA ASN A 443 130.54 11.78 -45.64
C ASN A 443 131.91 12.45 -45.48
N GLU A 444 132.22 12.99 -44.30
CA GLU A 444 133.55 13.54 -43.99
C GLU A 444 134.66 12.48 -44.10
N ILE A 445 134.42 11.25 -43.60
CA ILE A 445 135.35 10.12 -43.73
C ILE A 445 135.55 9.75 -45.20
N ALA A 446 134.47 9.72 -46.00
CA ALA A 446 134.54 9.42 -47.44
C ALA A 446 135.39 10.47 -48.19
N VAL A 447 135.21 11.75 -47.88
CA VAL A 447 136.00 12.86 -48.46
C VAL A 447 137.47 12.74 -48.05
N SER A 448 137.75 12.48 -46.77
CA SER A 448 139.11 12.28 -46.26
C SER A 448 139.81 11.09 -46.94
N SER A 449 139.08 9.98 -47.11
CA SER A 449 139.60 8.77 -47.77
C SER A 449 139.94 9.00 -49.25
N ARG A 450 139.13 9.78 -49.98
CA ARG A 450 139.46 10.17 -51.38
C ARG A 450 140.75 10.99 -51.45
N ARG A 451 140.96 11.93 -50.53
CA ARG A 451 142.21 12.70 -50.45
C ARG A 451 143.42 11.80 -50.20
N ILE A 452 143.28 10.77 -49.34
CA ILE A 452 144.36 9.79 -49.13
C ILE A 452 144.65 9.04 -50.44
N SER A 453 143.62 8.62 -51.18
CA SER A 453 143.77 7.93 -52.47
C SER A 453 144.54 8.78 -53.50
N GLU A 454 144.26 10.08 -53.56
CA GLU A 454 145.00 11.03 -54.42
C GLU A 454 146.48 11.13 -54.01
N ILE A 455 146.76 11.24 -52.70
CA ILE A 455 148.12 11.29 -52.18
C ILE A 455 148.87 9.98 -52.49
N THR A 456 148.25 8.81 -52.33
CA THR A 456 148.88 7.53 -52.65
C THR A 456 149.19 7.38 -54.13
N SER A 457 148.33 7.93 -55.00
CA SER A 457 148.58 7.99 -56.45
C SER A 457 149.83 8.83 -56.77
N VAL A 458 149.99 9.98 -56.11
CA VAL A 458 151.20 10.81 -56.22
C VAL A 458 152.43 10.08 -55.69
N ILE A 459 152.36 9.38 -54.55
CA ILE A 459 153.47 8.60 -54.00
C ILE A 459 153.89 7.49 -54.97
N ASN A 460 152.94 6.78 -55.57
CA ASN A 460 153.23 5.78 -56.59
C ASN A 460 153.90 6.41 -57.83
N GLY A 461 153.47 7.61 -58.22
CA GLY A 461 154.12 8.41 -59.26
C GLY A 461 155.58 8.77 -58.92
N ILE A 462 155.85 9.21 -57.69
CA ILE A 462 157.21 9.50 -57.21
C ILE A 462 158.07 8.24 -57.16
N ALA A 463 157.50 7.12 -56.68
CA ALA A 463 158.18 5.83 -56.65
C ALA A 463 158.55 5.36 -58.08
N PHE A 464 157.66 5.52 -59.04
CA PHE A 464 157.95 5.23 -60.46
C PHE A 464 159.07 6.11 -61.01
N GLN A 465 159.01 7.43 -60.78
CA GLN A 465 160.07 8.36 -61.18
C GLN A 465 161.43 8.00 -60.53
N THR A 466 161.42 7.65 -59.24
CA THR A 466 162.62 7.25 -58.48
C THR A 466 163.20 5.94 -59.02
N ASN A 467 162.36 4.98 -59.41
CA ASN A 467 162.76 3.73 -60.05
C ASN A 467 163.45 3.97 -61.41
N ILE A 468 162.98 4.94 -62.20
CA ILE A 468 163.61 5.33 -63.48
C ILE A 468 164.94 6.06 -63.24
N LEU A 469 164.99 6.99 -62.29
CA LEU A 469 166.23 7.69 -61.89
C LEU A 469 167.30 6.71 -61.40
N ALA A 470 166.91 5.75 -60.57
CA ALA A 470 167.80 4.71 -60.05
C ALA A 470 168.30 3.78 -61.15
N LEU A 471 167.46 3.42 -62.14
CA LEU A 471 167.90 2.67 -63.31
C LEU A 471 168.94 3.45 -64.12
N ASN A 472 168.69 4.74 -64.39
CA ASN A 472 169.64 5.59 -65.11
C ASN A 472 170.98 5.72 -64.36
N ALA A 473 170.94 5.86 -63.03
CA ALA A 473 172.14 5.89 -62.19
C ALA A 473 172.89 4.55 -62.20
N ALA A 474 172.18 3.40 -62.17
CA ALA A 474 172.79 2.08 -62.24
C ALA A 474 173.50 1.84 -63.59
N VAL A 475 172.91 2.34 -64.69
CA VAL A 475 173.50 2.28 -66.03
C VAL A 475 174.78 3.14 -66.10
N GLU A 476 174.74 4.37 -65.59
CA GLU A 476 175.92 5.25 -65.63
C GLU A 476 177.04 4.76 -64.69
N ALA A 477 176.68 4.15 -63.56
CA ALA A 477 177.63 3.49 -62.66
C ALA A 477 178.31 2.26 -63.31
N ALA A 478 177.57 1.46 -64.11
CA ALA A 478 178.16 0.37 -64.88
C ALA A 478 179.15 0.88 -65.96
N ARG A 479 178.91 2.09 -66.48
CA ARG A 479 179.74 2.74 -67.50
C ARG A 479 181.07 3.26 -66.95
N ALA A 480 181.11 3.67 -65.69
CA ALA A 480 182.32 4.13 -65.00
C ALA A 480 183.28 2.98 -64.59
N GLY A 481 182.95 1.71 -64.92
CA GLY A 481 183.80 0.55 -64.66
C GLY A 481 184.08 0.33 -63.17
N GLU A 482 185.31 -0.06 -62.82
CA GLU A 482 185.70 -0.36 -61.43
C GLU A 482 185.48 0.81 -60.46
N GLN A 483 185.52 2.07 -60.92
CA GLN A 483 185.28 3.25 -60.08
C GLN A 483 183.78 3.47 -59.75
N GLY A 484 182.87 2.87 -60.53
CA GLY A 484 181.42 3.02 -60.39
C GLY A 484 180.74 1.92 -59.56
N ARG A 485 181.49 0.89 -59.14
CA ARG A 485 180.95 -0.31 -58.47
C ARG A 485 180.12 0.01 -57.22
N GLY A 486 180.58 0.95 -56.40
CA GLY A 486 179.84 1.42 -55.21
C GLY A 486 178.53 2.14 -55.56
N PHE A 487 178.53 2.96 -56.62
CA PHE A 487 177.34 3.67 -57.09
C PHE A 487 176.30 2.72 -57.70
N ALA A 488 176.73 1.67 -58.39
CA ALA A 488 175.81 0.68 -58.98
C ALA A 488 175.03 -0.09 -57.90
N VAL A 489 175.66 -0.42 -56.77
CA VAL A 489 175.01 -1.07 -55.63
C VAL A 489 173.98 -0.12 -54.99
N VAL A 490 174.35 1.14 -54.75
CA VAL A 490 173.41 2.14 -54.20
C VAL A 490 172.24 2.38 -55.16
N ALA A 491 172.48 2.47 -56.47
CA ALA A 491 171.43 2.63 -57.45
C ALA A 491 170.49 1.41 -57.52
N GLY A 492 171.03 0.19 -57.40
CA GLY A 492 170.24 -1.04 -57.26
C GLY A 492 169.37 -1.03 -55.99
N GLU A 493 169.91 -0.57 -54.87
CA GLU A 493 169.19 -0.47 -53.60
C GLU A 493 168.08 0.60 -53.65
N VAL A 494 168.35 1.77 -54.24
CA VAL A 494 167.35 2.82 -54.44
C VAL A 494 166.24 2.34 -55.39
N ARG A 495 166.58 1.57 -56.42
CA ARG A 495 165.60 0.97 -57.33
C ARG A 495 164.70 -0.03 -56.60
N SER A 496 165.30 -0.94 -55.83
CA SER A 496 164.57 -1.90 -54.98
C SER A 496 163.64 -1.18 -54.01
N LEU A 497 164.12 -0.11 -53.35
CA LEU A 497 163.31 0.71 -52.45
C LEU A 497 162.15 1.39 -53.17
N ALA A 498 162.38 1.92 -54.38
CA ALA A 498 161.34 2.53 -55.19
C ALA A 498 160.27 1.52 -55.63
N GLN A 499 160.66 0.30 -56.04
CA GLN A 499 159.70 -0.78 -56.35
C GLN A 499 158.89 -1.20 -55.10
N ARG A 500 159.54 -1.29 -53.94
CA ARG A 500 158.85 -1.54 -52.66
C ARG A 500 157.87 -0.43 -52.29
N SER A 501 158.25 0.84 -52.48
CA SER A 501 157.37 2.00 -52.23
C SER A 501 156.18 2.03 -53.19
N ALA A 502 156.37 1.69 -54.48
CA ALA A 502 155.27 1.60 -55.45
C ALA A 502 154.29 0.47 -55.07
N GLN A 503 154.81 -0.69 -54.65
CA GLN A 503 153.99 -1.80 -54.19
C GLN A 503 153.19 -1.44 -52.93
N ALA A 504 153.84 -0.83 -51.93
CA ALA A 504 153.17 -0.38 -50.71
C ALA A 504 152.11 0.70 -50.99
N ALA A 505 152.39 1.65 -51.88
CA ALA A 505 151.43 2.66 -52.28
C ALA A 505 150.19 2.05 -52.95
N LYS A 506 150.37 1.03 -53.80
CA LYS A 506 149.28 0.30 -54.47
C LYS A 506 148.44 -0.54 -53.49
N GLU A 507 149.08 -1.13 -52.49
CA GLU A 507 148.37 -1.83 -51.40
C GLU A 507 147.52 -0.85 -50.56
N ILE A 508 148.05 0.34 -50.22
CA ILE A 508 147.28 1.38 -49.52
C ILE A 508 146.13 1.89 -50.41
N GLU A 509 146.37 2.13 -51.71
CA GLU A 509 145.33 2.55 -52.66
C GLU A 509 144.18 1.53 -52.71
N THR A 510 144.49 0.24 -52.71
CA THR A 510 143.48 -0.83 -52.67
C THR A 510 142.68 -0.80 -51.36
N LEU A 511 143.36 -0.72 -50.20
CA LEU A 511 142.70 -0.65 -48.89
C LEU A 511 141.84 0.60 -48.71
N ILE A 512 142.27 1.75 -49.24
CA ILE A 512 141.50 2.99 -49.23
C ILE A 512 140.30 2.88 -50.16
N GLY A 513 140.46 2.27 -51.34
CA GLY A 513 139.34 1.94 -52.24
C GLY A 513 138.28 1.08 -51.55
N GLU A 514 138.70 0.01 -50.87
CA GLU A 514 137.79 -0.81 -50.06
C GLU A 514 137.13 -0.01 -48.93
N SER A 515 137.86 0.88 -48.25
CA SER A 515 137.36 1.71 -47.17
C SER A 515 136.30 2.70 -47.67
N VAL A 516 136.52 3.34 -48.82
CA VAL A 516 135.52 4.22 -49.47
C VAL A 516 134.25 3.43 -49.80
N THR A 517 134.38 2.24 -50.37
CA THR A 517 133.21 1.39 -50.66
C THR A 517 132.44 1.04 -49.38
N ARG A 518 133.13 0.63 -48.29
CA ARG A 518 132.47 0.31 -47.01
C ARG A 518 131.79 1.53 -46.38
N VAL A 519 132.41 2.71 -46.44
CA VAL A 519 131.82 3.95 -45.93
C VAL A 519 130.59 4.35 -46.75
N ASN A 520 130.63 4.22 -48.08
CA ASN A 520 129.46 4.47 -48.92
C ASN A 520 128.31 3.51 -48.61
N THR A 521 128.59 2.21 -48.44
CA THR A 521 127.57 1.23 -48.01
C THR A 521 127.02 1.56 -46.61
N GLY A 522 127.88 1.93 -45.67
CA GLY A 522 127.49 2.36 -44.33
C GLY A 522 126.60 3.61 -44.36
N SER A 523 126.97 4.61 -45.17
CA SER A 523 126.18 5.83 -45.36
C SER A 523 124.77 5.52 -45.90
N ALA A 524 124.65 4.64 -46.90
CA ALA A 524 123.36 4.25 -47.47
C ALA A 524 122.46 3.49 -46.45
N LEU A 525 123.05 2.65 -45.61
CA LEU A 525 122.32 1.96 -44.54
C LEU A 525 121.84 2.92 -43.45
N VAL A 526 122.67 3.89 -43.05
CA VAL A 526 122.32 4.90 -42.05
C VAL A 526 121.27 5.88 -42.59
N GLU A 527 121.34 6.26 -43.86
CA GLU A 527 120.31 7.06 -44.53
C GLU A 527 118.95 6.33 -44.56
N SER A 528 118.97 5.02 -44.85
CA SER A 528 117.76 4.17 -44.80
C SER A 528 117.20 4.06 -43.37
N ALA A 529 118.07 3.98 -42.35
CA ALA A 529 117.66 4.02 -40.94
C ALA A 529 117.04 5.37 -40.57
N GLY A 530 117.55 6.48 -41.11
CA GLY A 530 116.99 7.82 -40.93
C GLY A 530 115.58 7.94 -41.50
N LYS A 531 115.38 7.46 -42.74
CA LYS A 531 114.05 7.39 -43.35
C LYS A 531 113.07 6.53 -42.55
N THR A 532 113.55 5.42 -41.98
CA THR A 532 112.72 4.57 -41.11
C THR A 532 112.31 5.30 -39.83
N MET A 533 113.17 6.14 -39.26
CA MET A 533 112.80 6.98 -38.11
C MET A 533 111.74 8.02 -38.48
N ASP A 534 111.80 8.63 -39.66
CA ASP A 534 110.76 9.56 -40.14
C ASP A 534 109.40 8.88 -40.32
N ASP A 535 109.40 7.62 -40.78
CA ASP A 535 108.17 6.82 -40.91
C ASP A 535 107.62 6.41 -39.53
N ILE A 536 108.48 6.14 -38.54
CA ILE A 536 108.08 5.91 -37.14
C ILE A 536 107.47 7.18 -36.53
N ILE A 537 108.08 8.35 -36.71
CA ILE A 537 107.54 9.63 -36.21
C ILE A 537 106.14 9.88 -36.78
N ARG A 538 105.95 9.67 -38.09
CA ARG A 538 104.64 9.79 -38.74
C ARG A 538 103.61 8.80 -38.20
N SER A 539 104.02 7.56 -37.95
CA SER A 539 103.14 6.52 -37.38
C SER A 539 102.73 6.84 -35.94
N ILE A 540 103.65 7.34 -35.12
CA ILE A 540 103.38 7.75 -33.73
C ILE A 540 102.47 8.99 -33.69
N ALA A 541 102.67 9.96 -34.60
CA ALA A 541 101.78 11.11 -34.74
C ALA A 541 100.34 10.65 -35.05
N HIS A 542 100.17 9.67 -35.94
CA HIS A 542 98.86 9.11 -36.25
C HIS A 542 98.21 8.42 -35.04
N VAL A 543 98.99 7.72 -34.20
CA VAL A 543 98.49 7.15 -32.94
C VAL A 543 98.04 8.24 -31.98
N HIS A 544 98.78 9.34 -31.87
CA HIS A 544 98.41 10.49 -31.03
C HIS A 544 97.07 11.10 -31.47
N ASP A 545 96.86 11.28 -32.78
CA ASP A 545 95.60 11.80 -33.33
C ASP A 545 94.42 10.87 -33.03
N ILE A 546 94.58 9.55 -33.23
CA ILE A 546 93.54 8.55 -32.92
C ILE A 546 93.19 8.58 -31.43
N MET A 547 94.18 8.69 -30.55
CA MET A 547 93.91 8.80 -29.11
C MET A 547 93.14 10.08 -28.76
N GLY A 548 93.42 11.19 -29.45
CA GLY A 548 92.65 12.43 -29.34
C GLY A 548 91.19 12.26 -29.75
N GLU A 549 90.94 11.58 -30.87
CA GLU A 549 89.58 11.25 -31.33
C GLU A 549 88.84 10.33 -30.34
N ILE A 550 89.50 9.30 -29.80
CA ILE A 550 88.90 8.40 -28.79
C ILE A 550 88.55 9.15 -27.50
N ALA A 551 89.41 10.04 -27.03
CA ALA A 551 89.14 10.84 -25.84
C ALA A 551 87.91 11.75 -26.04
N SER A 552 87.82 12.42 -27.20
CA SER A 552 86.67 13.25 -27.58
C SER A 552 85.37 12.44 -27.70
N ALA A 553 85.42 11.28 -28.37
CA ALA A 553 84.28 10.38 -28.49
C ALA A 553 83.82 9.83 -27.14
N SER A 554 84.75 9.53 -26.23
CA SER A 554 84.45 9.05 -24.89
C SER A 554 83.80 10.13 -24.02
N ASP A 555 84.21 11.40 -24.15
CA ASP A 555 83.56 12.53 -23.46
C ASP A 555 82.12 12.73 -23.93
N GLU A 556 81.87 12.62 -25.25
CA GLU A 556 80.52 12.68 -25.82
C GLU A 556 79.65 11.49 -25.37
N GLN A 557 80.20 10.27 -25.32
CA GLN A 557 79.51 9.11 -24.77
C GLN A 557 79.15 9.31 -23.29
N SER A 558 80.05 9.88 -22.49
CA SER A 558 79.78 10.20 -21.09
C SER A 558 78.60 11.19 -20.94
N ARG A 559 78.57 12.24 -21.76
CA ARG A 559 77.41 13.16 -21.82
C ARG A 559 76.11 12.43 -22.18
N GLY A 560 76.14 11.59 -23.21
CA GLY A 560 74.99 10.79 -23.64
C GLY A 560 74.49 9.82 -22.55
N ILE A 561 75.40 9.15 -21.84
CA ILE A 561 75.04 8.25 -20.74
C ILE A 561 74.39 9.01 -19.58
N ASN A 562 74.88 10.21 -19.23
CA ASN A 562 74.24 11.03 -18.20
C ASN A 562 72.79 11.42 -18.55
N GLN A 563 72.51 11.73 -19.82
CA GLN A 563 71.14 11.98 -20.29
C GLN A 563 70.27 10.73 -20.15
N ILE A 564 70.78 9.56 -20.55
CA ILE A 564 70.05 8.30 -20.40
C ILE A 564 69.81 7.98 -18.93
N SER A 565 70.79 8.20 -18.05
CA SER A 565 70.64 8.01 -16.60
C SER A 565 69.52 8.88 -16.01
N THR A 566 69.35 10.10 -16.51
CA THR A 566 68.25 10.99 -16.09
C THR A 566 66.90 10.43 -16.55
N ALA A 567 66.80 9.96 -17.80
CA ALA A 567 65.59 9.35 -18.32
C ALA A 567 65.22 8.05 -17.58
N VAL A 568 66.21 7.24 -17.18
CA VAL A 568 66.00 6.03 -16.37
C VAL A 568 65.46 6.40 -14.98
N ALA A 569 65.93 7.49 -14.36
CA ALA A 569 65.40 7.96 -13.08
C ALA A 569 63.94 8.45 -13.20
N GLU A 570 63.56 9.12 -14.29
CA GLU A 570 62.15 9.46 -14.55
C GLU A 570 61.28 8.22 -14.79
N MET A 571 61.82 7.21 -15.49
CA MET A 571 61.15 5.92 -15.66
C MET A 571 60.94 5.21 -14.31
N ASP A 572 61.92 5.26 -13.39
CA ASP A 572 61.74 4.71 -12.04
C ASP A 572 60.62 5.41 -11.27
N ALA A 573 60.62 6.75 -11.28
CA ALA A 573 59.58 7.54 -10.60
C ALA A 573 58.17 7.24 -11.14
N THR A 574 58.01 7.13 -12.46
CA THR A 574 56.73 6.76 -13.08
C THR A 574 56.35 5.30 -12.81
N THR A 575 57.32 4.40 -12.72
CA THR A 575 57.09 2.99 -12.33
C THR A 575 56.58 2.88 -10.90
N GLN A 576 57.16 3.63 -9.96
CA GLN A 576 56.69 3.70 -8.58
C GLN A 576 55.28 4.32 -8.49
N GLN A 577 55.00 5.37 -9.26
CA GLN A 577 53.66 5.96 -9.34
C GLN A 577 52.64 4.96 -9.89
N ASN A 578 52.99 4.18 -10.91
CA ASN A 578 52.13 3.13 -11.43
C ASN A 578 51.84 2.05 -10.39
N ALA A 579 52.83 1.67 -9.57
CA ALA A 579 52.62 0.71 -8.48
C ALA A 579 51.59 1.24 -7.46
N ALA A 580 51.70 2.52 -7.07
CA ALA A 580 50.72 3.15 -6.17
C ALA A 580 49.31 3.22 -6.80
N LEU A 581 49.22 3.57 -8.09
CA LEU A 581 47.96 3.62 -8.83
C LEU A 581 47.30 2.25 -8.95
N VAL A 582 48.09 1.19 -9.14
CA VAL A 582 47.61 -0.19 -9.18
C VAL A 582 47.01 -0.60 -7.84
N GLU A 583 47.66 -0.23 -6.72
CA GLU A 583 47.16 -0.52 -5.37
C GLU A 583 45.84 0.22 -5.10
N GLU A 584 45.78 1.53 -5.40
CA GLU A 584 44.56 2.34 -5.25
C GLU A 584 43.41 1.81 -6.13
N SER A 585 43.72 1.47 -7.39
CA SER A 585 42.71 0.95 -8.33
C SER A 585 42.22 -0.44 -7.93
N SER A 586 43.09 -1.28 -7.35
CA SER A 586 42.70 -2.60 -6.85
C SER A 586 41.78 -2.48 -5.63
N ALA A 587 42.08 -1.58 -4.71
CA ALA A 587 41.20 -1.27 -3.57
C ALA A 587 39.83 -0.74 -4.03
N ALA A 588 39.80 0.13 -5.03
CA ALA A 588 38.56 0.65 -5.60
C ALA A 588 37.72 -0.46 -6.29
N ALA A 589 38.36 -1.34 -7.06
CA ALA A 589 37.69 -2.47 -7.71
C ALA A 589 37.07 -3.44 -6.68
N ASN A 590 37.81 -3.79 -5.63
CA ASN A 590 37.29 -4.62 -4.54
C ASN A 590 36.11 -3.96 -3.82
N SER A 591 36.19 -2.64 -3.57
CA SER A 591 35.07 -1.91 -2.96
C SER A 591 33.81 -1.90 -3.85
N LEU A 592 33.98 -1.77 -5.17
CA LEU A 592 32.87 -1.85 -6.13
C LEU A 592 32.25 -3.25 -6.14
N GLU A 593 33.06 -4.30 -6.10
CA GLU A 593 32.58 -5.69 -6.01
C GLU A 593 31.77 -5.93 -4.73
N GLU A 594 32.28 -5.47 -3.59
CA GLU A 594 31.60 -5.59 -2.29
C GLU A 594 30.28 -4.80 -2.26
N GLN A 595 30.26 -3.57 -2.81
CA GLN A 595 29.03 -2.78 -2.95
C GLN A 595 28.00 -3.43 -3.88
N ALA A 596 28.45 -4.00 -5.00
CA ALA A 596 27.57 -4.72 -5.92
C ALA A 596 26.95 -5.95 -5.22
N GLN A 597 27.75 -6.71 -4.48
CA GLN A 597 27.28 -7.88 -3.75
C GLN A 597 26.29 -7.53 -2.63
N ALA A 598 26.54 -6.42 -1.91
CA ALA A 598 25.61 -5.89 -0.90
C ALA A 598 24.29 -5.43 -1.54
N LEU A 599 24.34 -4.75 -2.69
CA LEU A 599 23.14 -4.36 -3.44
C LEU A 599 22.38 -5.57 -3.96
N GLU A 600 23.08 -6.59 -4.48
CA GLU A 600 22.49 -7.86 -4.93
C GLU A 600 21.71 -8.52 -3.78
N GLN A 601 22.32 -8.62 -2.59
CA GLN A 601 21.64 -9.15 -1.40
C GLN A 601 20.44 -8.32 -1.00
N ALA A 602 20.53 -6.99 -1.02
CA ALA A 602 19.41 -6.11 -0.68
C ALA A 602 18.23 -6.28 -1.64
N VAL A 603 18.50 -6.43 -2.95
CA VAL A 603 17.43 -6.65 -3.95
C VAL A 603 17.01 -8.11 -4.07
N SER A 604 17.75 -9.06 -3.50
CA SER A 604 17.42 -10.49 -3.51
C SER A 604 16.15 -10.82 -2.72
N ILE A 605 15.80 -9.99 -1.73
CA ILE A 605 14.55 -10.09 -0.95
C ILE A 605 13.33 -10.00 -1.87
N PHE A 606 13.44 -9.26 -2.98
CA PHE A 606 12.36 -9.09 -3.94
C PHE A 606 12.33 -10.27 -4.93
N ARG A 607 11.21 -11.00 -4.97
CA ARG A 607 10.96 -12.16 -5.84
C ARG A 607 10.23 -11.71 -7.10
N LEU A 608 10.82 -11.94 -8.27
CA LEU A 608 10.30 -11.43 -9.55
C LEU A 608 9.49 -12.44 -10.37
N GLY A 609 9.39 -13.69 -9.93
CA GLY A 609 8.56 -14.73 -10.57
C GLY A 609 9.24 -15.43 -11.74
N ASN A 610 10.37 -14.90 -12.23
CA ASN A 610 11.20 -15.48 -13.27
C ASN A 610 12.50 -16.12 -12.77
N ASP A 611 12.66 -16.33 -11.46
CA ASP A 611 13.89 -16.93 -10.90
C ASP A 611 14.11 -18.41 -11.32
N ASP A 612 13.14 -19.04 -12.01
CA ASP A 612 13.25 -20.44 -12.49
C ASP A 612 13.46 -20.61 -14.01
N SER A 613 13.33 -19.57 -14.84
CA SER A 613 13.40 -19.72 -16.32
C SER A 613 14.73 -19.27 -16.96
N LEU A 614 15.68 -18.73 -16.17
CA LEU A 614 16.98 -18.27 -16.65
C LEU A 614 18.16 -18.82 -15.83
N ARG A 615 18.07 -20.07 -15.38
CA ARG A 615 19.29 -20.86 -15.13
C ARG A 615 19.68 -21.52 -16.46
N PRO A 616 20.61 -20.96 -17.26
CA PRO A 616 21.29 -21.79 -18.23
C PRO A 616 21.98 -22.87 -17.41
N ALA A 617 21.65 -24.13 -17.69
CA ALA A 617 22.36 -25.27 -17.14
C ALA A 617 23.85 -25.03 -17.42
N ARG A 618 24.59 -24.64 -16.37
CA ARG A 618 26.05 -24.58 -16.40
C ARG A 618 26.50 -26.02 -16.52
N ALA A 619 26.53 -26.51 -17.76
CA ALA A 619 27.25 -27.70 -18.12
C ALA A 619 28.70 -27.42 -17.72
N VAL A 620 29.15 -28.09 -16.67
CA VAL A 620 30.54 -28.15 -16.27
C VAL A 620 31.30 -28.81 -17.42
N HIS A 621 31.72 -28.02 -18.40
CA HIS A 621 32.81 -28.41 -19.27
C HIS A 621 34.08 -28.32 -18.41
N LYS A 622 34.58 -29.50 -18.04
CA LYS A 622 35.93 -29.63 -17.50
C LYS A 622 36.89 -28.89 -18.45
N PRO A 623 37.81 -28.05 -17.94
CA PRO A 623 38.90 -27.59 -18.77
C PRO A 623 39.74 -28.82 -19.15
N ASP A 624 39.87 -29.07 -20.45
CA ASP A 624 40.88 -29.98 -20.95
C ASP A 624 42.25 -29.50 -20.47
N ALA A 625 42.98 -30.45 -19.88
CA ALA A 625 44.31 -30.22 -19.36
C ALA A 625 45.21 -29.66 -20.46
N VAL A 626 45.66 -28.42 -20.27
CA VAL A 626 46.76 -27.83 -21.03
C VAL A 626 47.98 -28.73 -20.83
N ILE A 627 48.35 -29.44 -21.89
CA ILE A 627 49.61 -30.18 -21.96
C ILE A 627 50.73 -29.14 -21.98
N THR A 628 51.32 -28.88 -20.82
CA THR A 628 52.59 -28.18 -20.68
C THR A 628 53.68 -29.05 -21.30
N ARG A 629 54.04 -28.76 -22.56
CA ARG A 629 55.29 -29.23 -23.14
C ARG A 629 56.44 -28.48 -22.46
N LYS A 630 57.29 -29.24 -21.75
CA LYS A 630 58.58 -28.79 -21.22
C LYS A 630 59.46 -28.19 -22.33
N PRO A 631 60.27 -27.16 -22.05
CA PRO A 631 61.29 -26.70 -22.97
C PRO A 631 62.42 -27.73 -23.07
N LEU A 632 62.89 -27.98 -24.30
CA LEU A 632 64.13 -28.72 -24.55
C LEU A 632 65.31 -27.92 -23.98
N MET A 633 65.94 -28.42 -22.93
CA MET A 633 67.29 -28.04 -22.57
C MET A 633 68.29 -28.99 -23.25
N LEU A 634 69.30 -28.39 -23.89
CA LEU A 634 70.48 -29.06 -24.42
C LEU A 634 71.16 -29.89 -23.33
N ALA A 635 71.57 -31.09 -23.71
CA ALA A 635 72.45 -31.94 -22.92
C ALA A 635 73.83 -31.28 -22.78
N SER A 636 74.35 -31.22 -21.56
CA SER A 636 75.79 -31.14 -21.29
C SER A 636 76.23 -32.40 -20.53
N ALA A 637 77.45 -32.81 -20.87
CA ALA A 637 78.13 -34.00 -20.38
C ALA A 637 78.53 -33.88 -18.89
N GLY A 638 78.75 -35.04 -18.27
CA GLY A 638 78.77 -35.23 -16.83
C GLY A 638 80.02 -34.84 -16.05
N ALA A 639 79.91 -35.01 -14.73
CA ALA A 639 80.98 -35.23 -13.76
C ALA A 639 80.26 -35.61 -12.43
N HIS A 640 80.47 -36.80 -11.90
CA HIS A 640 81.43 -37.13 -10.85
C HIS A 640 81.23 -36.42 -9.50
N SER A 641 81.20 -37.27 -8.48
CA SER A 641 80.99 -37.04 -7.07
C SER A 641 82.23 -36.48 -6.34
N SER A 642 82.04 -35.47 -5.50
CA SER A 642 82.74 -35.25 -4.23
C SER A 642 82.01 -34.11 -3.50
N LYS A 643 81.28 -34.38 -2.42
CA LYS A 643 81.71 -34.25 -1.02
C LYS A 643 82.23 -32.86 -0.64
N ASP A 644 81.51 -32.28 0.33
CA ASP A 644 81.89 -31.35 1.41
C ASP A 644 83.19 -30.56 1.23
N GLU A 645 83.14 -29.23 1.34
CA GLU A 645 83.75 -28.50 2.47
C GLU A 645 83.75 -26.95 2.31
N TRP A 646 83.48 -26.26 3.43
CA TRP A 646 83.91 -24.91 3.89
C TRP A 646 83.42 -23.58 3.22
N GLU A 647 82.69 -22.82 4.06
CA GLU A 647 82.79 -21.39 4.47
C GLU A 647 83.02 -20.19 3.51
N SER A 648 82.17 -19.18 3.76
CA SER A 648 82.34 -17.70 3.70
C SER A 648 82.98 -17.01 2.50
N PHE A 649 82.28 -16.03 1.92
CA PHE A 649 82.44 -14.59 2.21
C PHE A 649 81.20 -13.80 1.80
#